data_AF-A0A4V6QFQ8-F1
#
_entry.id   AF-A0A4V6QFQ8-F1
#
_cell.length_a   1.000
_cell.length_b   1.000
_cell.length_c   1.000
_cell.angle_alpha   90.00
_cell.angle_beta   90.00
_cell.angle_gamma   90.00
#
_symmetry.space_group_name_H-M   'P 1'
#
loop_
_entity.id
_entity.type
_entity.pdbx_description
1 polymer ?
#
loop_
_entity_poly.entity_id
_entity_poly.type
_entity_poly.pdbx_seq_one_letter_code
_entity_poly.pdbx_strand_id
1 'polypeptide(L)'
;MLLQNERTPTKYAPQEAGGASASSSLQLKSSDKEIEPFTFSFEVVRPNIFRTTYSSASRPLPPFPSARKPSADSAPKDVETAAPSDVSRSFTTSAAKAVIEWSDAPILSLYLGREASGKPLHQDLPFRSYSADGAGVAHYSVYKKGTLHVGLGEKAAPMDLSGRGFTISASDTFGYDAYRTDPLYKHIPLLINVTRQGAVAIFSTAHSRSTWAIGSELDGMWGAYKVHRQAHGGLEEYVIVGETVAEVVRSYAEIVGFPLRVPRYMMGYVGGGMKYSMEDAPRAHDAIMGFIKNCEKHDIPCTAFQMSSGYTVAEVEPKTRNVFTWNRHRFPDPRAFTKEAHKHGVRLLANIKPYVLGTHPEYRKLSEAGAFFKDPVTGQTAVTRLWSAGGGESGEGSHIDFTSNAGYQWWYDGVLALKEFGIDVMWNDNNEYTVPDDQWQCALEKTDLVPIPEGLDRKDVGIWGRAIHTELMGKASHDATLAGKPEERPFVLTRSATAGTMKYCGSSWSGDNVTAWESMKGGNSLALNAGFSLLHCYGHDIGGFEGPQPTPEHLVRWIQLGVHSPRFTINCFKTSDEDNLIGGVIEPWMYPSATPVIRAAVKRRYELVPYTYSQNLRAHHTATPPQRWTGWGYESDPEVWSKAIKDGDTQYWFGDALVIGGVYEPGASEARVYLPKKGDGRDFGYLNTNAPYEHLEAGEWHTVLSPWYNSIPVIAKIGAAVAVGKPLPTTSRAEEDPEFPGTAKDDWRGVEIFPPPVLRGAAVLGAEPEVVGDDIKGVVFEDAWFEDDGISNEVPAEYKFTVRYEVLDEKRIRVEVQGAVAEGNGDAWKPLWVGEGIDVLLPIGEEREVVVKGGEAKEKALGARGRRVWNMPVNWA
;
A
#
# COMPACT_ATOMS: atom_id res chain seq x y z
N MET A 1 20.35 -10.37 30.46
CA MET A 1 20.21 -11.84 30.31
C MET A 1 18.91 -12.08 29.57
N LEU A 2 18.96 -12.72 28.39
CA LEU A 2 17.74 -13.27 27.78
C LEU A 2 17.33 -14.47 28.65
N LEU A 3 16.29 -14.34 29.46
CA LEU A 3 15.75 -15.46 30.21
C LEU A 3 15.07 -16.40 29.22
N GLN A 4 15.70 -17.53 28.90
CA GLN A 4 15.07 -18.58 28.10
C GLN A 4 13.97 -19.23 28.97
N ASN A 5 12.72 -18.81 28.76
CA ASN A 5 11.54 -19.32 29.45
C ASN A 5 10.52 -19.83 28.44
N GLU A 6 10.96 -20.74 27.58
CA GLU A 6 10.11 -21.40 26.59
C GLU A 6 9.60 -22.75 27.14
N ARG A 7 8.29 -23.01 27.03
CA ARG A 7 7.68 -24.28 27.42
C ARG A 7 6.55 -24.66 26.46
N THR A 8 6.58 -25.89 25.94
CA THR A 8 5.57 -26.44 25.03
C THR A 8 4.69 -27.43 25.79
N PRO A 9 3.39 -27.14 26.02
CA PRO A 9 2.48 -28.15 26.54
C PRO A 9 2.31 -29.29 25.52
N THR A 10 2.08 -30.50 26.01
CA THR A 10 2.05 -31.71 25.16
C THR A 10 0.78 -32.53 25.33
N LYS A 11 -0.02 -32.29 26.38
CA LYS A 11 -1.21 -33.08 26.70
C LYS A 11 -2.45 -32.25 26.52
N TYR A 12 -3.22 -32.54 25.48
CA TYR A 12 -4.44 -31.82 25.14
C TYR A 12 -5.67 -32.72 25.17
N ALA A 13 -6.78 -32.18 25.65
CA ALA A 13 -8.09 -32.82 25.57
C ALA A 13 -9.12 -31.86 24.95
N PRO A 14 -10.05 -32.36 24.13
CA PRO A 14 -11.15 -31.56 23.62
C PRO A 14 -12.03 -31.04 24.76
N GLN A 15 -12.57 -29.84 24.60
CA GLN A 15 -13.58 -29.26 25.49
C GLN A 15 -14.96 -29.36 24.82
N GLU A 16 -16.04 -29.53 25.59
CA GLU A 16 -17.39 -29.46 25.05
C GLU A 16 -17.65 -28.05 24.52
N ALA A 17 -17.93 -27.95 23.22
CA ALA A 17 -18.27 -26.67 22.59
C ALA A 17 -19.70 -26.26 22.98
N GLY A 18 -19.85 -25.11 23.64
CA GLY A 18 -21.17 -24.52 23.88
C GLY A 18 -21.72 -23.84 22.63
N GLY A 19 -22.93 -24.22 22.19
CA GLY A 19 -23.73 -23.48 21.20
C GLY A 19 -23.69 -23.98 19.75
N ALA A 20 -24.37 -23.24 18.85
CA ALA A 20 -24.65 -23.63 17.45
C ALA A 20 -23.43 -23.70 16.50
N SER A 21 -22.22 -23.36 16.98
CA SER A 21 -20.95 -23.35 16.23
C SER A 21 -20.12 -24.65 16.41
N ALA A 22 -20.62 -25.62 17.18
CA ALA A 22 -19.86 -26.82 17.55
C ALA A 22 -19.42 -27.73 16.37
N SER A 23 -20.07 -27.62 15.20
CA SER A 23 -19.71 -28.40 14.01
C SER A 23 -18.57 -27.82 13.19
N SER A 24 -18.27 -26.52 13.29
CA SER A 24 -17.24 -25.82 12.49
C SER A 24 -16.02 -25.37 13.32
N SER A 25 -15.94 -25.81 14.58
CA SER A 25 -14.87 -25.43 15.50
C SER A 25 -14.36 -26.59 16.35
N LEU A 26 -13.16 -26.40 16.90
CA LEU A 26 -12.51 -27.29 17.85
C LEU A 26 -11.83 -26.45 18.93
N GLN A 27 -12.01 -26.84 20.19
CA GLN A 27 -11.28 -26.26 21.32
C GLN A 27 -10.58 -27.37 22.09
N LEU A 28 -9.30 -27.15 22.38
CA LEU A 28 -8.44 -28.05 23.12
C LEU A 28 -7.89 -27.34 24.35
N LYS A 29 -7.85 -28.03 25.49
CA LYS A 29 -7.25 -27.54 26.73
C LYS A 29 -6.05 -28.38 27.11
N SER A 30 -4.92 -27.75 27.43
CA SER A 30 -3.76 -28.47 27.94
C SER A 30 -3.93 -28.88 29.40
N SER A 31 -3.33 -30.00 29.80
CA SER A 31 -3.41 -30.56 31.16
C SER A 31 -2.04 -30.84 31.81
N ASP A 32 -0.96 -30.32 31.22
CA ASP A 32 0.39 -30.42 31.79
C ASP A 32 0.44 -29.74 33.17
N LYS A 33 1.01 -30.41 34.18
CA LYS A 33 0.99 -29.91 35.58
C LYS A 33 2.02 -28.82 35.88
N GLU A 34 3.06 -28.70 35.04
CA GLU A 34 4.22 -27.82 35.27
C GLU A 34 4.07 -26.42 34.66
N ILE A 35 3.00 -26.20 33.91
CA ILE A 35 2.66 -24.93 33.26
C ILE A 35 1.17 -24.68 33.45
N GLU A 36 0.76 -23.41 33.46
CA GLU A 36 -0.67 -23.09 33.47
C GLU A 36 -1.39 -23.70 32.24
N PRO A 37 -2.68 -24.04 32.35
CA PRO A 37 -3.44 -24.59 31.24
C PRO A 37 -3.57 -23.58 30.07
N PHE A 38 -3.17 -24.00 28.88
CA PHE A 38 -3.37 -23.29 27.63
C PHE A 38 -4.63 -23.78 26.92
N THR A 39 -5.26 -22.89 26.16
CA THR A 39 -6.40 -23.17 25.32
C THR A 39 -6.00 -22.93 23.87
N PHE A 40 -6.03 -23.99 23.06
CA PHE A 40 -5.96 -23.89 21.60
C PHE A 40 -7.37 -23.91 21.04
N SER A 41 -7.69 -23.03 20.10
CA SER A 41 -8.94 -23.14 19.33
C SER A 41 -8.69 -23.04 17.84
N PHE A 42 -9.53 -23.74 17.08
CA PHE A 42 -9.61 -23.69 15.63
C PHE A 42 -11.06 -23.45 15.22
N GLU A 43 -11.28 -22.58 14.23
CA GLU A 43 -12.59 -22.21 13.73
C GLU A 43 -12.53 -22.00 12.22
N VAL A 44 -13.47 -22.59 11.48
CA VAL A 44 -13.70 -22.27 10.08
C VAL A 44 -14.53 -20.99 9.99
N VAL A 45 -13.91 -19.92 9.48
CA VAL A 45 -14.51 -18.58 9.41
C VAL A 45 -15.17 -18.35 8.05
N ARG A 46 -14.50 -18.76 6.96
CA ARG A 46 -14.99 -18.79 5.58
C ARG A 46 -14.44 -20.05 4.89
N PRO A 47 -14.87 -20.41 3.67
CA PRO A 47 -14.38 -21.63 3.02
C PRO A 47 -12.86 -21.73 2.96
N ASN A 48 -12.15 -20.62 2.80
CA ASN A 48 -10.69 -20.57 2.70
C ASN A 48 -10.01 -19.77 3.83
N ILE A 49 -10.74 -19.41 4.89
CA ILE A 49 -10.24 -18.62 6.03
C ILE A 49 -10.51 -19.37 7.32
N PHE A 50 -9.44 -19.61 8.07
CA PHE A 50 -9.45 -20.29 9.36
C PHE A 50 -8.94 -19.35 10.44
N ARG A 51 -9.45 -19.47 11.65
CA ARG A 51 -8.96 -18.74 12.82
C ARG A 51 -8.42 -19.71 13.85
N THR A 52 -7.20 -19.45 14.31
CA THR A 52 -6.57 -20.17 15.42
C THR A 52 -6.32 -19.23 16.59
N THR A 53 -6.49 -19.74 17.81
CA THR A 53 -6.09 -19.00 19.01
C THR A 53 -5.26 -19.84 19.94
N TYR A 54 -4.33 -19.22 20.66
CA TYR A 54 -3.53 -19.89 21.69
C TYR A 54 -3.32 -18.97 22.89
N SER A 55 -3.98 -19.26 24.01
CA SER A 55 -4.00 -18.36 25.18
C SER A 55 -4.05 -19.09 26.51
N SER A 56 -3.68 -18.40 27.58
CA SER A 56 -3.77 -18.85 28.97
C SER A 56 -4.26 -17.70 29.87
N ALA A 57 -4.42 -17.94 31.17
CA ALA A 57 -4.85 -16.90 32.10
C ALA A 57 -3.84 -15.74 32.18
N SER A 58 -2.54 -16.05 32.20
CA SER A 58 -1.50 -14.99 32.20
C SER A 58 -1.19 -14.41 30.82
N ARG A 59 -1.66 -15.05 29.74
CA ARG A 59 -1.47 -14.65 28.34
C ARG A 59 -2.81 -14.57 27.62
N PRO A 60 -3.62 -13.54 27.92
CA PRO A 60 -4.93 -13.35 27.30
C PRO A 60 -4.78 -13.04 25.81
N LEU A 61 -5.83 -13.30 25.03
CA LEU A 61 -5.88 -12.92 23.62
C LEU A 61 -5.67 -11.41 23.43
N PRO A 62 -5.28 -10.96 22.22
CA PRO A 62 -5.14 -9.54 21.93
C PRO A 62 -6.40 -8.78 22.34
N PRO A 63 -6.28 -7.77 23.22
CA PRO A 63 -7.45 -7.11 23.81
C PRO A 63 -8.21 -6.22 22.82
N PHE A 64 -7.50 -5.75 21.79
CA PHE A 64 -8.05 -5.01 20.66
C PHE A 64 -7.48 -5.61 19.37
N PRO A 65 -8.14 -6.63 18.78
CA PRO A 65 -7.64 -7.24 17.56
C PRO A 65 -7.79 -6.28 16.39
N SER A 66 -6.73 -6.11 15.60
CA SER A 66 -6.71 -5.23 14.41
C SER A 66 -7.65 -5.68 13.29
N ALA A 67 -8.26 -6.86 13.42
CA ALA A 67 -9.27 -7.39 12.52
C ALA A 67 -10.56 -7.70 13.26
N ARG A 68 -11.70 -7.46 12.60
CA ARG A 68 -13.01 -7.79 13.20
C ARG A 68 -13.27 -9.27 13.04
N LYS A 69 -13.56 -9.97 14.14
CA LYS A 69 -14.05 -11.34 14.07
C LYS A 69 -15.37 -11.36 13.28
N PRO A 70 -15.48 -12.13 12.19
CA PRO A 70 -16.73 -12.24 11.45
C PRO A 70 -17.87 -12.79 12.32
N SER A 71 -19.12 -12.45 11.98
CA SER A 71 -20.29 -12.91 12.75
C SER A 71 -20.46 -14.43 12.65
N ALA A 72 -21.07 -15.07 13.65
CA ALA A 72 -21.30 -16.52 13.64
C ALA A 72 -22.10 -17.00 12.40
N ASP A 73 -22.99 -16.15 11.86
CA ASP A 73 -23.77 -16.44 10.66
C ASP A 73 -22.94 -16.44 9.36
N SER A 74 -21.71 -15.91 9.39
CA SER A 74 -20.80 -15.90 8.25
C SER A 74 -20.01 -17.20 8.05
N ALA A 75 -20.05 -18.10 9.03
CA ALA A 75 -19.43 -19.40 8.92
C ALA A 75 -20.06 -20.22 7.78
N PRO A 76 -19.28 -21.01 7.01
CA PRO A 76 -19.84 -21.84 5.96
C PRO A 76 -20.83 -22.83 6.54
N LYS A 77 -22.02 -22.93 5.92
CA LYS A 77 -23.08 -23.84 6.37
C LYS A 77 -22.83 -25.30 5.97
N ASP A 78 -21.86 -25.51 5.09
CA ASP A 78 -21.51 -26.75 4.41
C ASP A 78 -20.16 -27.33 4.91
N VAL A 79 -19.71 -26.97 6.12
CA VAL A 79 -18.49 -27.57 6.70
C VAL A 79 -18.75 -29.04 7.02
N GLU A 80 -18.09 -29.92 6.26
CA GLU A 80 -18.11 -31.36 6.51
C GLU A 80 -17.05 -31.70 7.56
N THR A 81 -17.46 -32.40 8.61
CA THR A 81 -16.55 -32.94 9.61
C THR A 81 -16.49 -34.46 9.50
N ALA A 82 -15.28 -35.01 9.44
CA ALA A 82 -15.12 -36.46 9.59
C ALA A 82 -15.46 -36.87 11.03
N ALA A 83 -15.87 -38.14 11.21
CA ALA A 83 -16.04 -38.70 12.54
C ALA A 83 -14.75 -38.50 13.35
N PRO A 84 -14.81 -37.92 14.56
CA PRO A 84 -13.62 -37.62 15.34
C PRO A 84 -12.90 -38.92 15.70
N SER A 85 -11.57 -38.91 15.58
CA SER A 85 -10.73 -39.84 16.33
C SER A 85 -10.42 -39.25 17.71
N ASP A 86 -9.84 -40.03 18.61
CA ASP A 86 -9.48 -39.55 19.95
C ASP A 86 -8.44 -38.39 19.92
N VAL A 87 -7.64 -38.29 18.86
CA VAL A 87 -6.48 -37.36 18.76
C VAL A 87 -6.42 -36.55 17.46
N SER A 88 -7.45 -36.59 16.63
CA SER A 88 -7.52 -35.81 15.39
C SER A 88 -8.94 -35.52 14.91
N ARG A 89 -9.11 -34.39 14.23
CA ARG A 89 -10.37 -33.94 13.60
C ARG A 89 -10.06 -33.25 12.28
N SER A 90 -10.91 -33.45 11.28
CA SER A 90 -10.80 -32.74 10.01
C SER A 90 -12.07 -31.96 9.69
N PHE A 91 -11.88 -30.82 9.01
CA PHE A 91 -12.90 -29.90 8.55
C PHE A 91 -12.69 -29.69 7.04
N THR A 92 -13.71 -29.95 6.25
CA THR A 92 -13.66 -29.83 4.79
C THR A 92 -14.66 -28.79 4.34
N THR A 93 -14.21 -27.85 3.52
CA THR A 93 -15.01 -26.80 2.87
C THR A 93 -14.95 -26.97 1.37
N SER A 94 -15.63 -26.09 0.61
CA SER A 94 -15.49 -26.04 -0.84
C SER A 94 -14.08 -25.68 -1.32
N ALA A 95 -13.28 -24.97 -0.52
CA ALA A 95 -11.98 -24.44 -0.93
C ALA A 95 -10.78 -25.19 -0.31
N ALA A 96 -10.96 -25.84 0.84
CA ALA A 96 -9.85 -26.40 1.59
C ALA A 96 -10.24 -27.50 2.57
N LYS A 97 -9.25 -28.31 2.93
CA LYS A 97 -9.35 -29.30 4.01
C LYS A 97 -8.33 -28.97 5.10
N ALA A 98 -8.83 -28.79 6.32
CA ALA A 98 -8.03 -28.61 7.52
C ALA A 98 -8.02 -29.90 8.34
N VAL A 99 -6.85 -30.33 8.78
CA VAL A 99 -6.66 -31.47 9.67
C VAL A 99 -5.94 -30.97 10.92
N ILE A 100 -6.56 -31.18 12.09
CA ILE A 100 -5.99 -30.84 13.38
C ILE A 100 -5.66 -32.13 14.12
N GLU A 101 -4.42 -32.28 14.54
CA GLU A 101 -3.93 -33.41 15.33
C GLU A 101 -3.42 -32.90 16.69
N TRP A 102 -3.68 -33.64 17.77
CA TRP A 102 -3.30 -33.23 19.14
C TRP A 102 -2.81 -34.39 20.01
N SER A 103 -2.15 -35.38 19.41
CA SER A 103 -1.42 -36.42 20.16
C SER A 103 -0.23 -35.84 20.95
N ASP A 104 0.19 -34.62 20.62
CA ASP A 104 1.19 -33.79 21.30
C ASP A 104 0.72 -32.32 21.22
N ALA A 105 1.63 -31.34 21.09
CA ALA A 105 1.29 -29.97 20.73
C ALA A 105 0.39 -29.93 19.47
N PRO A 106 -0.71 -29.15 19.44
CA PRO A 106 -1.69 -29.18 18.36
C PRO A 106 -1.07 -28.79 17.01
N ILE A 107 -1.34 -29.56 15.96
CA ILE A 107 -0.81 -29.33 14.61
C ILE A 107 -1.98 -29.03 13.68
N LEU A 108 -1.97 -27.87 13.03
CA LEU A 108 -2.81 -27.59 11.87
C LEU A 108 -2.09 -27.96 10.57
N SER A 109 -2.71 -28.82 9.77
CA SER A 109 -2.34 -29.10 8.38
C SER A 109 -3.45 -28.62 7.43
N LEU A 110 -3.10 -27.83 6.41
CA LEU A 110 -4.05 -27.31 5.42
C LEU A 110 -3.74 -27.83 4.03
N TYR A 111 -4.77 -28.28 3.33
CA TYR A 111 -4.72 -28.75 1.94
C TYR A 111 -5.66 -27.89 1.09
N LEU A 112 -5.24 -27.62 -0.15
CA LEU A 112 -6.08 -26.94 -1.14
C LEU A 112 -7.12 -27.93 -1.69
N GLY A 113 -8.37 -27.48 -1.82
CA GLY A 113 -9.49 -28.32 -2.22
C GLY A 113 -9.95 -29.29 -1.12
N ARG A 114 -10.79 -30.25 -1.51
CA ARG A 114 -11.49 -31.14 -0.56
C ARG A 114 -10.67 -32.36 -0.10
N GLU A 115 -9.65 -32.74 -0.87
CA GLU A 115 -8.89 -33.97 -0.62
C GLU A 115 -7.55 -33.69 0.05
N ALA A 116 -7.17 -34.53 1.00
CA ALA A 116 -5.84 -34.49 1.62
C ALA A 116 -4.84 -35.26 0.73
N SER A 117 -4.64 -34.80 -0.51
CA SER A 117 -3.72 -35.43 -1.46
C SER A 117 -2.36 -34.75 -1.45
N GLY A 118 -1.28 -35.51 -1.26
CA GLY A 118 0.09 -35.01 -1.31
C GLY A 118 0.53 -34.32 -0.01
N LYS A 119 1.47 -33.37 -0.12
CA LYS A 119 1.96 -32.60 1.04
C LYS A 119 1.04 -31.41 1.32
N PRO A 120 0.75 -31.09 2.59
CA PRO A 120 -0.10 -29.94 2.92
C PRO A 120 0.51 -28.63 2.42
N LEU A 121 -0.35 -27.67 2.09
CA LEU A 121 0.03 -26.30 1.73
C LEU A 121 0.62 -25.54 2.93
N HIS A 122 0.11 -25.80 4.13
CA HIS A 122 0.66 -25.34 5.42
C HIS A 122 0.64 -26.47 6.44
N GLN A 123 1.67 -26.52 7.29
CA GLN A 123 1.74 -27.44 8.41
C GLN A 123 2.45 -26.75 9.58
N ASP A 124 1.87 -26.80 10.77
CA ASP A 124 2.57 -26.41 12.00
C ASP A 124 3.70 -27.38 12.32
N LEU A 125 4.72 -26.92 13.05
CA LEU A 125 5.90 -27.74 13.31
C LEU A 125 5.56 -28.87 14.32
N PRO A 126 5.74 -30.16 13.96
CA PRO A 126 5.44 -31.25 14.88
C PRO A 126 6.24 -31.18 16.19
N PHE A 127 5.58 -31.50 17.31
CA PHE A 127 6.11 -31.48 18.68
C PHE A 127 6.45 -30.09 19.27
N ARG A 128 6.33 -29.01 18.50
CA ARG A 128 6.70 -27.65 18.94
C ARG A 128 5.84 -26.54 18.33
N SER A 129 4.64 -26.84 17.85
CA SER A 129 3.79 -25.90 17.12
C SER A 129 3.46 -24.64 17.93
N TYR A 130 3.13 -24.79 19.21
CA TYR A 130 2.77 -23.67 20.10
C TYR A 130 3.50 -23.75 21.44
N SER A 131 4.25 -22.71 21.78
CA SER A 131 5.02 -22.62 23.02
C SER A 131 4.65 -21.36 23.81
N ALA A 132 4.61 -21.46 25.13
CA ALA A 132 4.76 -20.29 25.98
C ALA A 132 6.19 -19.76 25.83
N ASP A 133 6.37 -18.45 25.69
CA ASP A 133 7.68 -17.81 25.55
C ASP A 133 7.72 -16.49 26.33
N GLY A 134 8.31 -16.51 27.52
CA GLY A 134 8.34 -15.34 28.39
C GLY A 134 6.93 -14.85 28.76
N ALA A 135 6.65 -13.56 28.54
CA ALA A 135 5.32 -12.96 28.77
C ALA A 135 4.32 -13.18 27.62
N GLY A 136 4.78 -13.80 26.53
CA GLY A 136 4.00 -14.10 25.34
C GLY A 136 4.17 -15.55 24.91
N VAL A 137 4.18 -15.76 23.60
CA VAL A 137 3.96 -17.08 22.98
C VAL A 137 4.66 -17.14 21.62
N ALA A 138 5.03 -18.35 21.21
CA ALA A 138 5.64 -18.63 19.92
C ALA A 138 4.81 -19.65 19.12
N HIS A 139 4.62 -19.38 17.82
CA HIS A 139 4.03 -20.29 16.85
C HIS A 139 5.08 -20.74 15.84
N TYR A 140 5.32 -22.05 15.77
CA TYR A 140 6.28 -22.68 14.86
C TYR A 140 5.54 -23.38 13.72
N SER A 141 6.02 -23.16 12.50
CA SER A 141 5.49 -23.83 11.29
C SER A 141 6.60 -24.29 10.36
N VAL A 142 6.29 -25.28 9.53
CA VAL A 142 7.23 -25.86 8.58
C VAL A 142 7.65 -24.80 7.54
N TYR A 143 8.95 -24.70 7.29
CA TYR A 143 9.51 -23.86 6.24
C TYR A 143 9.61 -24.63 4.91
N LYS A 144 9.03 -24.07 3.85
CA LYS A 144 9.12 -24.64 2.50
C LYS A 144 10.23 -23.94 1.73
N LYS A 145 11.20 -24.72 1.27
CA LYS A 145 12.30 -24.22 0.42
C LYS A 145 11.81 -23.99 -1.01
N GLY A 146 12.41 -23.02 -1.70
CA GLY A 146 12.13 -22.74 -3.11
C GLY A 146 10.80 -22.04 -3.39
N THR A 147 10.10 -21.58 -2.34
CA THR A 147 8.89 -20.77 -2.45
C THR A 147 9.22 -19.28 -2.32
N LEU A 148 8.20 -18.41 -2.33
CA LEU A 148 8.33 -16.97 -2.15
C LEU A 148 7.62 -16.56 -0.85
N HIS A 149 8.32 -15.89 0.07
CA HIS A 149 7.71 -15.34 1.28
C HIS A 149 7.62 -13.81 1.16
N VAL A 150 6.43 -13.25 1.36
CA VAL A 150 6.13 -11.81 1.21
C VAL A 150 5.16 -11.31 2.28
N GLY A 151 4.95 -10.00 2.34
CA GLY A 151 4.06 -9.32 3.27
C GLY A 151 4.85 -8.57 4.33
N LEU A 152 4.41 -8.69 5.58
CA LEU A 152 4.92 -8.02 6.78
C LEU A 152 4.85 -6.49 6.73
N GLY A 153 3.97 -5.92 5.91
CA GLY A 153 3.90 -4.48 5.65
C GLY A 153 4.99 -4.05 4.68
N GLU A 154 5.76 -3.04 5.05
CA GLU A 154 7.00 -2.71 4.33
C GLU A 154 8.19 -3.32 5.06
N LYS A 155 9.10 -3.96 4.32
CA LYS A 155 10.30 -4.60 4.86
C LYS A 155 11.49 -4.38 3.96
N ALA A 156 12.67 -4.39 4.57
CA ALA A 156 13.94 -4.26 3.89
C ALA A 156 14.02 -5.21 2.68
N ALA A 157 14.46 -4.65 1.56
CA ALA A 157 14.72 -5.36 0.32
C ALA A 157 15.73 -6.52 0.53
N PRO A 158 15.71 -7.57 -0.29
CA PRO A 158 14.81 -7.81 -1.43
C PRO A 158 13.36 -8.14 -1.02
N MET A 159 12.46 -8.31 -1.99
CA MET A 159 11.04 -8.63 -1.76
C MET A 159 10.88 -9.99 -1.06
N ASP A 160 11.60 -11.03 -1.50
CA ASP A 160 11.55 -12.39 -0.91
C ASP A 160 12.14 -12.42 0.51
N LEU A 161 11.27 -12.60 1.51
CA LEU A 161 11.58 -12.62 2.94
C LEU A 161 12.22 -13.95 3.40
N SER A 162 12.34 -14.95 2.51
CA SER A 162 12.90 -16.27 2.80
C SER A 162 14.33 -16.21 3.36
N GLY A 163 14.61 -16.99 4.41
CA GLY A 163 15.93 -17.11 5.03
C GLY A 163 16.32 -15.93 5.92
N ARG A 164 15.38 -15.02 6.25
CA ARG A 164 15.64 -13.79 7.02
C ARG A 164 14.78 -13.72 8.28
N GLY A 165 15.22 -12.87 9.22
CA GLY A 165 14.50 -12.55 10.45
C GLY A 165 14.08 -11.08 10.47
N PHE A 166 12.91 -10.80 11.05
CA PHE A 166 12.29 -9.47 11.07
C PHE A 166 11.67 -9.17 12.43
N THR A 167 11.80 -7.92 12.86
CA THR A 167 11.03 -7.36 13.97
C THR A 167 9.69 -6.85 13.44
N ILE A 168 8.59 -7.27 14.07
CA ILE A 168 7.27 -6.68 13.87
C ILE A 168 7.08 -5.59 14.91
N SER A 169 7.50 -4.41 14.52
CA SER A 169 7.33 -3.14 15.21
C SER A 169 7.42 -2.04 14.16
N ALA A 170 6.88 -0.88 14.48
CA ALA A 170 7.20 0.35 13.78
C ALA A 170 8.34 1.08 14.51
N SER A 171 9.21 1.77 13.79
CA SER A 171 10.28 2.61 14.34
C SER A 171 10.59 3.78 13.42
N ASP A 172 11.02 4.90 14.00
CA ASP A 172 11.46 6.07 13.28
C ASP A 172 12.89 5.86 12.77
N THR A 173 13.01 5.37 11.53
CA THR A 173 14.28 4.98 10.91
C THR A 173 14.76 6.00 9.88
N PHE A 174 14.88 7.26 10.33
CA PHE A 174 15.38 8.36 9.51
C PHE A 174 16.67 8.00 8.75
N GLY A 175 16.65 8.11 7.41
CA GLY A 175 17.80 7.82 6.57
C GLY A 175 18.14 6.33 6.43
N TYR A 176 17.14 5.44 6.51
CA TYR A 176 17.36 3.99 6.48
C TYR A 176 18.05 3.46 5.22
N ASP A 177 18.77 2.35 5.39
CA ASP A 177 19.31 1.54 4.29
C ASP A 177 18.23 0.55 3.83
N ALA A 178 17.83 0.65 2.57
CA ALA A 178 16.73 -0.13 2.00
C ALA A 178 16.91 -1.65 2.07
N TYR A 179 18.14 -2.16 2.23
CA TYR A 179 18.43 -3.61 2.28
C TYR A 179 18.80 -4.11 3.67
N ARG A 180 19.15 -3.21 4.60
CA ARG A 180 19.77 -3.60 5.89
C ARG A 180 18.98 -3.16 7.11
N THR A 181 18.16 -2.12 7.02
CA THR A 181 17.45 -1.58 8.18
C THR A 181 16.11 -2.29 8.40
N ASP A 182 15.93 -2.90 9.57
CA ASP A 182 14.65 -3.39 10.09
C ASP A 182 14.66 -3.25 11.63
N PRO A 183 13.53 -2.89 12.28
CA PRO A 183 12.22 -2.55 11.70
C PRO A 183 12.20 -1.23 10.92
N LEU A 184 11.22 -1.08 10.04
CA LEU A 184 10.86 0.17 9.35
C LEU A 184 9.61 0.79 10.00
N TYR A 185 8.77 1.52 9.26
CA TYR A 185 7.68 2.32 9.82
C TYR A 185 6.37 1.55 10.02
N LYS A 186 6.23 0.30 9.55
CA LYS A 186 4.96 -0.45 9.56
C LYS A 186 4.94 -1.62 10.54
N HIS A 187 3.82 -1.78 11.23
CA HIS A 187 3.50 -2.95 12.06
C HIS A 187 2.34 -3.73 11.42
N ILE A 188 2.65 -4.67 10.52
CA ILE A 188 1.65 -5.55 9.90
C ILE A 188 2.16 -6.98 9.98
N PRO A 189 1.70 -7.84 10.90
CA PRO A 189 2.16 -9.21 11.04
C PRO A 189 1.43 -10.18 10.09
N LEU A 190 1.42 -9.88 8.79
CA LEU A 190 0.88 -10.74 7.72
C LEU A 190 2.03 -11.40 6.96
N LEU A 191 2.23 -12.72 7.09
CA LEU A 191 3.20 -13.46 6.29
C LEU A 191 2.48 -14.30 5.24
N ILE A 192 2.81 -14.12 3.96
CA ILE A 192 2.28 -14.92 2.85
C ILE A 192 3.40 -15.79 2.30
N ASN A 193 3.14 -17.10 2.15
CA ASN A 193 3.98 -18.03 1.44
C ASN A 193 3.30 -18.42 0.11
N VAL A 194 3.88 -17.97 -1.00
CA VAL A 194 3.41 -18.24 -2.36
C VAL A 194 4.20 -19.41 -2.94
N THR A 195 3.49 -20.42 -3.42
CA THR A 195 4.06 -21.66 -3.97
C THR A 195 3.52 -21.89 -5.38
N ARG A 196 4.13 -22.83 -6.12
CA ARG A 196 3.64 -23.23 -7.45
C ARG A 196 2.24 -23.88 -7.41
N GLN A 197 1.80 -24.35 -6.24
CA GLN A 197 0.54 -25.08 -6.06
C GLN A 197 -0.55 -24.22 -5.40
N GLY A 198 -0.25 -22.98 -5.02
CA GLY A 198 -1.16 -22.12 -4.25
C GLY A 198 -0.42 -21.25 -3.24
N ALA A 199 -1.17 -20.46 -2.48
CA ALA A 199 -0.64 -19.55 -1.48
C ALA A 199 -1.30 -19.77 -0.12
N VAL A 200 -0.54 -19.50 0.95
CA VAL A 200 -1.04 -19.50 2.33
C VAL A 200 -0.56 -18.26 3.07
N ALA A 201 -1.45 -17.57 3.76
CA ALA A 201 -1.11 -16.47 4.66
C ALA A 201 -1.36 -16.84 6.12
N ILE A 202 -0.52 -16.32 7.01
CA ILE A 202 -0.70 -16.31 8.46
C ILE A 202 -0.70 -14.85 8.90
N PHE A 203 -1.76 -14.41 9.58
CA PHE A 203 -1.92 -13.04 10.02
C PHE A 203 -2.29 -12.99 11.51
N SER A 204 -1.48 -12.31 12.31
CA SER A 204 -1.79 -12.06 13.73
C SER A 204 -2.57 -10.77 13.91
N THR A 205 -3.58 -10.77 14.77
CA THR A 205 -4.38 -9.55 15.02
C THR A 205 -3.75 -8.62 16.06
N ALA A 206 -2.69 -9.04 16.74
CA ALA A 206 -2.12 -8.33 17.87
C ALA A 206 -1.38 -7.05 17.47
N HIS A 207 -1.50 -6.01 18.30
CA HIS A 207 -0.65 -4.82 18.23
C HIS A 207 0.62 -4.93 19.08
N SER A 208 0.78 -6.03 19.81
CA SER A 208 1.99 -6.29 20.60
C SER A 208 3.20 -6.44 19.67
N ARG A 209 4.39 -6.13 20.19
CA ARG A 209 5.64 -6.34 19.45
C ARG A 209 5.84 -7.84 19.21
N SER A 210 6.30 -8.20 18.03
CA SER A 210 6.65 -9.59 17.72
C SER A 210 7.87 -9.70 16.83
N THR A 211 8.28 -10.93 16.52
CA THR A 211 9.35 -11.23 15.56
C THR A 211 8.94 -12.39 14.67
N TRP A 212 9.45 -12.38 13.44
CA TRP A 212 9.39 -13.52 12.53
C TRP A 212 10.80 -13.96 12.19
N ALA A 213 11.10 -15.26 12.35
CA ALA A 213 12.24 -15.89 11.69
C ALA A 213 11.69 -16.82 10.60
N ILE A 214 12.05 -16.57 9.34
CA ILE A 214 11.46 -17.23 8.17
C ILE A 214 12.51 -18.15 7.56
N GLY A 215 12.77 -19.30 8.19
CA GLY A 215 13.80 -20.24 7.76
C GLY A 215 15.24 -19.76 8.01
N SER A 216 15.43 -18.66 8.75
CA SER A 216 16.74 -18.18 9.21
C SER A 216 17.25 -18.93 10.44
N GLU A 217 16.36 -19.54 11.22
CA GLU A 217 16.71 -20.44 12.32
C GLU A 217 16.71 -21.90 11.83
N LEU A 218 17.64 -22.69 12.38
CA LEU A 218 17.87 -24.08 12.00
C LEU A 218 18.06 -24.92 13.26
N ASP A 219 17.44 -26.10 13.28
CA ASP A 219 17.68 -27.14 14.28
C ASP A 219 17.99 -28.48 13.59
N GLY A 220 18.83 -29.33 14.20
CA GLY A 220 19.22 -30.61 13.61
C GLY A 220 18.08 -31.64 13.52
N MET A 221 17.06 -31.54 14.39
CA MET A 221 15.89 -32.41 14.43
C MET A 221 14.79 -31.94 13.46
N TRP A 222 14.55 -30.63 13.36
CA TRP A 222 13.45 -30.07 12.55
C TRP A 222 13.89 -29.42 11.24
N GLY A 223 15.20 -29.23 11.02
CA GLY A 223 15.72 -28.44 9.92
C GLY A 223 15.41 -26.96 10.09
N ALA A 224 15.23 -26.25 8.97
CA ALA A 224 14.82 -24.85 8.99
C ALA A 224 13.30 -24.77 9.20
N TYR A 225 12.85 -23.82 10.01
CA TYR A 225 11.44 -23.60 10.31
C TYR A 225 11.08 -22.12 10.25
N LYS A 226 9.78 -21.83 10.21
CA LYS A 226 9.27 -20.48 10.45
C LYS A 226 8.82 -20.38 11.91
N VAL A 227 9.07 -19.24 12.55
CA VAL A 227 8.57 -18.98 13.90
C VAL A 227 8.14 -17.53 14.05
N HIS A 228 6.93 -17.34 14.58
CA HIS A 228 6.37 -16.06 15.01
C HIS A 228 6.43 -16.00 16.53
N ARG A 229 7.12 -15.03 17.11
CA ARG A 229 7.20 -14.85 18.58
C ARG A 229 6.57 -13.53 18.98
N GLN A 230 5.43 -13.59 19.65
CA GLN A 230 4.73 -12.42 20.20
C GLN A 230 5.25 -12.15 21.61
N ALA A 231 5.66 -10.91 21.89
CA ALA A 231 6.32 -10.56 23.15
C ALA A 231 5.39 -10.65 24.37
N HIS A 232 4.11 -10.35 24.21
CA HIS A 232 3.12 -10.36 25.29
C HIS A 232 1.78 -10.95 24.85
N GLY A 233 1.08 -11.60 25.78
CA GLY A 233 -0.26 -12.10 25.54
C GLY A 233 -0.30 -13.42 24.75
N GLY A 234 -1.50 -13.88 24.44
CA GLY A 234 -1.76 -15.05 23.62
C GLY A 234 -1.90 -14.68 22.14
N LEU A 235 -1.97 -15.70 21.28
CA LEU A 235 -2.14 -15.53 19.84
C LEU A 235 -3.61 -15.57 19.45
N GLU A 236 -3.97 -14.67 18.56
CA GLU A 236 -5.09 -14.83 17.64
C GLU A 236 -4.55 -14.64 16.23
N GLU A 237 -4.71 -15.67 15.40
CA GLU A 237 -4.21 -15.69 14.03
C GLU A 237 -5.29 -16.14 13.05
N TYR A 238 -5.27 -15.55 11.86
CA TYR A 238 -6.02 -16.01 10.70
C TYR A 238 -5.07 -16.72 9.75
N VAL A 239 -5.44 -17.92 9.32
CA VAL A 239 -4.74 -18.70 8.30
C VAL A 239 -5.62 -18.76 7.06
N ILE A 240 -5.10 -18.26 5.94
CA ILE A 240 -5.85 -18.07 4.69
C ILE A 240 -5.19 -18.89 3.60
N VAL A 241 -5.97 -19.65 2.82
CA VAL A 241 -5.46 -20.41 1.67
C VAL A 241 -6.10 -19.95 0.38
N GLY A 242 -5.40 -20.09 -0.73
CA GLY A 242 -5.92 -19.78 -2.06
C GLY A 242 -5.13 -20.50 -3.14
N GLU A 243 -5.77 -20.68 -4.30
CA GLU A 243 -5.12 -21.22 -5.50
C GLU A 243 -4.10 -20.20 -6.05
N THR A 244 -4.36 -18.91 -5.81
CA THR A 244 -3.50 -17.80 -6.23
C THR A 244 -3.20 -16.86 -5.07
N VAL A 245 -2.13 -16.06 -5.19
CA VAL A 245 -1.84 -15.02 -4.20
C VAL A 245 -2.90 -13.90 -4.21
N ALA A 246 -3.54 -13.66 -5.36
CA ALA A 246 -4.63 -12.70 -5.49
C ALA A 246 -5.84 -13.06 -4.61
N GLU A 247 -6.21 -14.34 -4.58
CA GLU A 247 -7.27 -14.83 -3.69
C GLU A 247 -6.91 -14.64 -2.21
N VAL A 248 -5.66 -14.93 -1.83
CA VAL A 248 -5.20 -14.76 -0.45
C VAL A 248 -5.23 -13.29 -0.01
N VAL A 249 -4.75 -12.37 -0.86
CA VAL A 249 -4.77 -10.92 -0.55
C VAL A 249 -6.21 -10.40 -0.49
N ARG A 250 -7.10 -10.86 -1.39
CA ARG A 250 -8.53 -10.54 -1.34
C ARG A 250 -9.19 -11.04 -0.06
N SER A 251 -8.99 -12.30 0.29
CA SER A 251 -9.54 -12.88 1.52
C SER A 251 -8.98 -12.22 2.78
N TYR A 252 -7.73 -11.75 2.75
CA TYR A 252 -7.20 -10.92 3.84
C TYR A 252 -7.98 -9.60 3.96
N ALA A 253 -8.24 -8.91 2.85
CA ALA A 253 -9.05 -7.70 2.82
C ALA A 253 -10.49 -7.91 3.32
N GLU A 254 -11.08 -9.10 3.12
CA GLU A 254 -12.42 -9.44 3.65
C GLU A 254 -12.47 -9.49 5.19
N ILE A 255 -11.32 -9.61 5.87
CA ILE A 255 -11.21 -9.64 7.34
C ILE A 255 -10.82 -8.26 7.89
N VAL A 256 -9.84 -7.58 7.25
CA VAL A 256 -9.28 -6.33 7.77
C VAL A 256 -9.87 -5.06 7.17
N GLY A 257 -10.56 -5.18 6.03
CA GLY A 257 -11.11 -4.08 5.26
C GLY A 257 -10.43 -3.93 3.90
N PHE A 258 -11.21 -3.58 2.87
CA PHE A 258 -10.68 -3.25 1.56
C PHE A 258 -10.03 -1.85 1.56
N PRO A 259 -9.01 -1.61 0.73
CA PRO A 259 -8.40 -0.28 0.57
C PRO A 259 -9.46 0.79 0.29
N LEU A 260 -9.33 1.97 0.90
CA LEU A 260 -10.24 3.09 0.68
C LEU A 260 -10.11 3.66 -0.74
N ARG A 261 -11.21 4.23 -1.25
CA ARG A 261 -11.18 5.04 -2.48
C ARG A 261 -10.33 6.28 -2.24
N VAL A 262 -9.23 6.42 -2.97
CA VAL A 262 -8.35 7.60 -2.90
C VAL A 262 -8.95 8.74 -3.72
N PRO A 263 -8.85 10.02 -3.29
CA PRO A 263 -9.25 11.15 -4.13
C PRO A 263 -8.42 11.24 -5.42
N ARG A 264 -9.08 11.52 -6.55
CA ARG A 264 -8.44 11.51 -7.89
C ARG A 264 -7.26 12.46 -8.01
N TYR A 265 -7.27 13.60 -7.31
CA TYR A 265 -6.17 14.57 -7.34
C TYR A 265 -4.85 14.02 -6.77
N MET A 266 -4.90 12.99 -5.90
CA MET A 266 -3.70 12.34 -5.37
C MET A 266 -3.00 11.43 -6.39
N MET A 267 -3.62 11.20 -7.56
CA MET A 267 -2.97 10.54 -8.68
C MET A 267 -2.01 11.48 -9.42
N GLY A 268 -2.06 12.80 -9.18
CA GLY A 268 -1.14 13.76 -9.78
C GLY A 268 0.22 13.83 -9.08
N TYR A 269 0.98 14.88 -9.37
CA TYR A 269 2.23 15.20 -8.67
C TYR A 269 1.93 15.95 -7.37
N VAL A 270 2.49 15.42 -6.26
CA VAL A 270 2.53 16.09 -4.97
C VAL A 270 3.93 16.65 -4.73
N GLY A 271 4.05 17.98 -4.63
CA GLY A 271 5.29 18.65 -4.25
C GLY A 271 5.44 18.78 -2.74
N GLY A 272 6.65 19.01 -2.25
CA GLY A 272 6.89 19.15 -0.81
C GLY A 272 8.34 19.50 -0.52
N GLY A 273 8.68 19.55 0.77
CA GLY A 273 10.02 19.83 1.25
C GLY A 273 10.00 20.62 2.56
N MET A 274 10.81 20.17 3.53
CA MET A 274 10.87 20.77 4.86
C MET A 274 11.18 22.27 4.84
N LYS A 275 12.13 22.68 4.00
CA LYS A 275 12.55 24.09 3.84
C LYS A 275 11.38 25.03 3.62
N TYR A 276 10.48 24.73 2.68
CA TYR A 276 9.39 25.64 2.32
C TYR A 276 8.48 26.00 3.50
N SER A 277 8.35 25.11 4.48
CA SER A 277 7.52 25.35 5.67
C SER A 277 8.31 25.97 6.82
N MET A 278 9.63 26.03 6.74
CA MET A 278 10.55 26.50 7.78
C MET A 278 11.13 27.89 7.54
N GLU A 279 11.01 28.43 6.33
CA GLU A 279 11.62 29.73 5.98
C GLU A 279 10.98 30.91 6.72
N ASP A 280 11.82 31.76 7.31
CA ASP A 280 11.41 33.01 7.94
C ASP A 280 11.49 34.21 6.97
N ALA A 281 12.39 34.15 5.97
CA ALA A 281 12.57 35.18 4.92
C ALA A 281 13.11 34.57 3.60
N PRO A 282 12.32 34.50 2.51
CA PRO A 282 10.90 34.86 2.44
C PRO A 282 10.08 34.04 3.43
N ARG A 283 8.92 34.55 3.85
CA ARG A 283 8.03 33.79 4.75
C ARG A 283 7.63 32.48 4.10
N ALA A 284 7.46 31.43 4.89
CA ALA A 284 7.07 30.10 4.40
C ALA A 284 5.87 30.13 3.43
N HIS A 285 4.81 30.89 3.71
CA HIS A 285 3.68 31.00 2.77
C HIS A 285 4.11 31.56 1.41
N ASP A 286 5.02 32.54 1.36
CA ASP A 286 5.54 33.12 0.12
C ASP A 286 6.46 32.14 -0.61
N ALA A 287 7.26 31.37 0.14
CA ALA A 287 8.11 30.33 -0.41
C ALA A 287 7.28 29.22 -1.10
N ILE A 288 6.19 28.78 -0.44
CA ILE A 288 5.26 27.79 -1.01
C ILE A 288 4.54 28.36 -2.24
N MET A 289 4.03 29.60 -2.17
CA MET A 289 3.43 30.24 -3.34
C MET A 289 4.43 30.44 -4.48
N GLY A 290 5.71 30.69 -4.17
CA GLY A 290 6.80 30.74 -5.13
C GLY A 290 7.03 29.39 -5.82
N PHE A 291 6.99 28.28 -5.08
CA PHE A 291 7.05 26.93 -5.65
C PHE A 291 5.89 26.69 -6.63
N ILE A 292 4.65 27.02 -6.25
CA ILE A 292 3.46 26.86 -7.09
C ILE A 292 3.61 27.66 -8.40
N LYS A 293 4.05 28.92 -8.33
CA LYS A 293 4.31 29.75 -9.51
C LYS A 293 5.47 29.21 -10.37
N ASN A 294 6.47 28.58 -9.75
CA ASN A 294 7.56 27.95 -10.49
C ASN A 294 7.08 26.69 -11.22
N CYS A 295 6.17 25.89 -10.66
CA CYS A 295 5.50 24.81 -11.39
C CYS A 295 4.85 25.32 -12.68
N GLU A 296 4.10 26.43 -12.60
CA GLU A 296 3.49 27.07 -13.78
C GLU A 296 4.54 27.57 -14.79
N LYS A 297 5.53 28.33 -14.31
CA LYS A 297 6.63 28.86 -15.13
C LYS A 297 7.39 27.76 -15.88
N HIS A 298 7.60 26.63 -15.22
CA HIS A 298 8.31 25.50 -15.79
C HIS A 298 7.38 24.51 -16.49
N ASP A 299 6.08 24.78 -16.59
CA ASP A 299 5.08 23.92 -17.24
C ASP A 299 5.09 22.48 -16.69
N ILE A 300 5.29 22.37 -15.38
CA ILE A 300 5.27 21.12 -14.60
C ILE A 300 4.00 21.14 -13.75
N PRO A 301 2.96 20.37 -14.11
CA PRO A 301 1.72 20.41 -13.37
C PRO A 301 1.86 19.80 -11.97
N CYS A 302 1.09 20.33 -11.02
CA CYS A 302 1.09 19.95 -9.60
C CYS A 302 -0.34 19.98 -9.07
N THR A 303 -0.78 18.96 -8.32
CA THR A 303 -2.14 18.89 -7.76
C THR A 303 -2.20 19.13 -6.27
N ALA A 304 -1.10 18.90 -5.56
CA ALA A 304 -1.05 19.12 -4.13
C ALA A 304 0.35 19.46 -3.63
N PHE A 305 0.41 20.10 -2.47
CA PHE A 305 1.63 20.44 -1.77
C PHE A 305 1.61 19.89 -0.35
N GLN A 306 2.64 19.13 0.00
CA GLN A 306 2.85 18.50 1.29
C GLN A 306 3.61 19.46 2.22
N MET A 307 2.85 20.14 3.08
CA MET A 307 3.37 21.13 4.03
C MET A 307 3.95 20.44 5.27
N SER A 308 5.28 20.38 5.33
CA SER A 308 6.02 19.84 6.46
C SER A 308 5.79 20.63 7.74
N SER A 309 6.17 20.02 8.87
CA SER A 309 5.93 20.55 10.24
C SER A 309 6.46 21.95 10.58
N GLY A 310 7.14 22.65 9.67
CA GLY A 310 7.68 23.99 9.94
C GLY A 310 6.63 25.07 10.22
N TYR A 311 5.39 24.90 9.73
CA TYR A 311 4.26 25.80 10.04
C TYR A 311 3.89 25.78 11.52
N THR A 312 4.32 24.75 12.25
CA THR A 312 3.95 24.49 13.65
C THR A 312 5.07 24.82 14.64
N VAL A 313 6.23 25.28 14.16
CA VAL A 313 7.37 25.67 15.01
C VAL A 313 7.08 27.02 15.67
N ALA A 314 7.24 27.11 16.99
CA ALA A 314 6.98 28.33 17.76
C ALA A 314 7.79 29.53 17.23
N GLU A 315 7.16 30.72 17.26
CA GLU A 315 7.81 31.98 16.87
C GLU A 315 8.86 32.44 17.88
N VAL A 316 8.63 32.12 19.15
CA VAL A 316 9.45 32.52 20.28
C VAL A 316 10.25 31.35 20.82
N GLU A 317 11.39 31.65 21.45
CA GLU A 317 12.20 30.62 22.08
C GLU A 317 11.49 29.97 23.28
N PRO A 318 11.60 28.63 23.45
CA PRO A 318 12.31 27.70 22.58
C PRO A 318 11.52 27.40 21.29
N LYS A 319 12.16 27.58 20.11
CA LYS A 319 11.56 27.37 18.78
C LYS A 319 11.28 25.90 18.49
N THR A 320 10.25 25.35 19.14
CA THR A 320 9.88 23.93 19.12
C THR A 320 8.57 23.70 18.38
N ARG A 321 8.36 22.50 17.83
CA ARG A 321 7.13 22.10 17.15
C ARG A 321 5.98 21.96 18.14
N ASN A 322 4.97 22.79 17.97
CA ASN A 322 3.73 22.74 18.74
C ASN A 322 2.58 22.36 17.80
N VAL A 323 2.27 21.06 17.68
CA VAL A 323 1.22 20.54 16.79
C VAL A 323 -0.11 21.30 16.96
N PHE A 324 -0.83 21.56 15.87
CA PHE A 324 -2.04 22.39 15.84
C PHE A 324 -1.85 23.88 16.21
N THR A 325 -0.61 24.36 16.32
CA THR A 325 -0.32 25.79 16.57
C THR A 325 0.33 26.41 15.33
N TRP A 326 -0.35 27.38 14.70
CA TRP A 326 0.22 28.11 13.55
C TRP A 326 1.30 29.11 13.98
N ASN A 327 2.45 29.07 13.30
CA ASN A 327 3.43 30.16 13.32
C ASN A 327 2.93 31.33 12.47
N ARG A 328 2.52 32.43 13.11
CA ARG A 328 1.94 33.62 12.48
C ARG A 328 2.97 34.54 11.83
N HIS A 329 4.26 34.40 12.11
CA HIS A 329 5.28 35.06 11.31
C HIS A 329 5.38 34.42 9.92
N ARG A 330 5.46 33.09 9.86
CA ARG A 330 5.58 32.29 8.63
C ARG A 330 4.26 32.20 7.85
N PHE A 331 3.13 32.20 8.55
CA PHE A 331 1.77 32.14 8.04
C PHE A 331 0.86 33.15 8.77
N PRO A 332 0.95 34.46 8.45
CA PRO A 332 0.15 35.50 9.12
C PRO A 332 -1.36 35.26 9.05
N ASP A 333 -1.83 34.86 7.86
CA ASP A 333 -3.23 34.49 7.61
C ASP A 333 -3.29 33.13 6.91
N PRO A 334 -3.40 32.02 7.67
CA PRO A 334 -3.51 30.68 7.09
C PRO A 334 -4.70 30.51 6.15
N ARG A 335 -5.85 31.17 6.40
CA ARG A 335 -7.05 31.05 5.55
C ARG A 335 -6.84 31.75 4.21
N ALA A 336 -6.20 32.92 4.22
CA ALA A 336 -5.86 33.61 2.98
C ALA A 336 -4.84 32.81 2.17
N PHE A 337 -3.85 32.20 2.83
CA PHE A 337 -2.86 31.34 2.20
C PHE A 337 -3.48 30.11 1.55
N THR A 338 -4.30 29.34 2.27
CA THR A 338 -4.94 28.14 1.70
C THR A 338 -5.84 28.47 0.51
N LYS A 339 -6.65 29.52 0.64
CA LYS A 339 -7.47 30.03 -0.46
C LYS A 339 -6.65 30.44 -1.68
N GLU A 340 -5.48 31.04 -1.47
CA GLU A 340 -4.59 31.41 -2.58
C GLU A 340 -4.01 30.17 -3.27
N ALA A 341 -3.56 29.16 -2.53
CA ALA A 341 -3.10 27.90 -3.11
C ALA A 341 -4.22 27.21 -3.93
N HIS A 342 -5.44 27.20 -3.41
CA HIS A 342 -6.60 26.60 -4.11
C HIS A 342 -6.97 27.31 -5.41
N LYS A 343 -6.80 28.64 -5.51
CA LYS A 343 -6.96 29.39 -6.78
C LYS A 343 -6.01 28.93 -7.88
N HIS A 344 -4.87 28.37 -7.52
CA HIS A 344 -3.90 27.78 -8.44
C HIS A 344 -4.15 26.28 -8.68
N GLY A 345 -5.25 25.72 -8.16
CA GLY A 345 -5.59 24.30 -8.29
C GLY A 345 -4.77 23.37 -7.39
N VAL A 346 -4.06 23.90 -6.38
CA VAL A 346 -3.16 23.13 -5.52
C VAL A 346 -3.76 22.91 -4.13
N ARG A 347 -3.94 21.65 -3.75
CA ARG A 347 -4.40 21.22 -2.43
C ARG A 347 -3.26 21.15 -1.41
N LEU A 348 -3.57 21.24 -0.11
CA LEU A 348 -2.56 21.29 0.96
C LEU A 348 -2.69 20.10 1.92
N LEU A 349 -1.57 19.41 2.17
CA LEU A 349 -1.46 18.37 3.20
C LEU A 349 -0.72 18.96 4.40
N ALA A 350 -1.29 18.89 5.61
CA ALA A 350 -0.62 19.40 6.82
C ALA A 350 -0.01 18.26 7.65
N ASN A 351 1.30 18.35 7.91
CA ASN A 351 2.01 17.44 8.82
C ASN A 351 1.52 17.61 10.27
N ILE A 352 1.10 16.53 10.91
CA ILE A 352 0.68 16.48 12.31
C ILE A 352 1.27 15.26 13.02
N LYS A 353 1.70 15.44 14.28
CA LYS A 353 2.47 14.45 15.03
C LYS A 353 1.78 14.10 16.35
N PRO A 354 1.69 12.82 16.77
CA PRO A 354 0.85 12.39 17.88
C PRO A 354 1.53 12.55 19.25
N TYR A 355 2.30 13.61 19.41
CA TYR A 355 2.99 13.91 20.66
C TYR A 355 3.03 15.41 20.90
N VAL A 356 3.16 15.77 22.17
CA VAL A 356 3.13 17.16 22.64
C VAL A 356 4.38 17.40 23.47
N LEU A 357 5.21 18.34 23.02
CA LEU A 357 6.40 18.76 23.76
C LEU A 357 6.01 19.50 25.04
N GLY A 358 6.85 19.44 26.08
CA GLY A 358 6.63 20.16 27.35
C GLY A 358 6.54 21.68 27.18
N THR A 359 7.06 22.20 26.07
CA THR A 359 7.01 23.60 25.66
C THR A 359 5.71 24.00 24.96
N HIS A 360 4.83 23.04 24.64
CA HIS A 360 3.55 23.31 24.03
C HIS A 360 2.64 24.12 24.97
N PRO A 361 1.95 25.17 24.50
CA PRO A 361 1.07 25.99 25.34
C PRO A 361 -0.06 25.24 26.07
N GLU A 362 -0.39 24.04 25.60
CA GLU A 362 -1.46 23.18 26.14
C GLU A 362 -0.93 21.96 26.90
N TYR A 363 0.39 21.78 27.00
CA TYR A 363 0.96 20.57 27.61
C TYR A 363 0.43 20.32 29.03
N ARG A 364 0.44 21.36 29.87
CA ARG A 364 -0.02 21.27 31.26
C ARG A 364 -1.50 20.87 31.34
N LYS A 365 -2.35 21.51 30.54
CA LYS A 365 -3.79 21.23 30.47
C LYS A 365 -4.04 19.77 30.06
N LEU A 366 -3.32 19.28 29.04
CA LEU A 366 -3.44 17.91 28.55
C LEU A 366 -2.93 16.88 29.56
N SER A 367 -1.83 17.18 30.23
CA SER A 367 -1.30 16.35 31.30
C SER A 367 -2.26 16.25 32.48
N GLU A 368 -2.83 17.37 32.93
CA GLU A 368 -3.82 17.41 34.02
C GLU A 368 -5.13 16.70 33.64
N ALA A 369 -5.48 16.68 32.34
CA ALA A 369 -6.65 16.00 31.81
C ALA A 369 -6.44 14.50 31.52
N GLY A 370 -5.25 13.94 31.75
CA GLY A 370 -4.97 12.52 31.49
C GLY A 370 -4.93 12.16 30.00
N ALA A 371 -4.51 13.08 29.14
CA ALA A 371 -4.45 12.87 27.69
C ALA A 371 -3.25 12.03 27.20
N PHE A 372 -2.29 11.74 28.09
CA PHE A 372 -1.03 11.06 27.78
C PHE A 372 -0.91 9.73 28.51
N PHE A 373 0.02 8.88 28.08
CA PHE A 373 0.37 7.66 28.81
C PHE A 373 0.78 7.98 30.25
N LYS A 374 0.56 7.01 31.14
CA LYS A 374 0.98 7.11 32.54
C LYS A 374 2.18 6.21 32.80
N ASP A 375 3.18 6.75 33.48
CA ASP A 375 4.30 5.97 33.98
C ASP A 375 3.90 5.31 35.31
N PRO A 376 3.86 3.97 35.39
CA PRO A 376 3.47 3.27 36.61
C PRO A 376 4.47 3.42 37.76
N VAL A 377 5.74 3.76 37.48
CA VAL A 377 6.78 3.92 38.51
C VAL A 377 6.59 5.24 39.27
N THR A 378 6.35 6.32 38.54
CA THR A 378 6.17 7.67 39.13
C THR A 378 4.71 7.99 39.45
N GLY A 379 3.77 7.30 38.80
CA GLY A 379 2.34 7.58 38.89
C GLY A 379 1.92 8.87 38.17
N GLN A 380 2.78 9.46 37.35
CA GLN A 380 2.56 10.72 36.62
C GLN A 380 2.47 10.47 35.10
N THR A 381 2.20 11.54 34.34
CA THR A 381 2.36 11.56 32.88
C THR A 381 3.73 11.04 32.49
N ALA A 382 3.75 10.12 31.54
CA ALA A 382 4.96 9.50 31.04
C ALA A 382 5.67 10.43 30.05
N VAL A 383 6.92 10.79 30.38
CA VAL A 383 7.73 11.72 29.59
C VAL A 383 8.78 10.94 28.80
N THR A 384 8.94 11.30 27.53
CA THR A 384 10.01 10.78 26.65
C THR A 384 10.63 11.92 25.84
N ARG A 385 11.73 11.60 25.15
CA ARG A 385 12.42 12.50 24.25
C ARG A 385 11.85 12.37 22.84
N LEU A 386 11.46 13.49 22.26
CA LEU A 386 10.72 13.59 21.01
C LEU A 386 11.38 14.62 20.08
N TRP A 387 11.14 14.54 18.79
CA TRP A 387 11.63 15.53 17.83
C TRP A 387 11.10 16.92 18.13
N SER A 388 12.01 17.90 18.32
CA SER A 388 11.65 19.26 18.72
C SER A 388 11.58 20.24 17.56
N ALA A 389 12.64 20.45 16.77
CA ALA A 389 12.60 21.39 15.63
C ALA A 389 13.53 21.02 14.46
N GLY A 390 14.85 21.06 14.61
CA GLY A 390 15.80 20.69 13.56
C GLY A 390 16.02 19.18 13.39
N GLY A 391 16.84 18.83 12.40
CA GLY A 391 17.47 17.52 12.27
C GLY A 391 18.31 17.21 13.51
N GLY A 392 18.08 16.05 14.14
CA GLY A 392 18.77 15.64 15.37
C GLY A 392 18.37 16.40 16.64
N GLU A 393 17.49 17.41 16.56
CA GLU A 393 17.04 18.14 17.75
C GLU A 393 15.88 17.43 18.46
N SER A 394 15.94 17.41 19.78
CA SER A 394 14.93 16.79 20.61
C SER A 394 14.57 17.60 21.85
N GLY A 395 13.38 17.35 22.36
CA GLY A 395 12.85 17.94 23.59
C GLY A 395 12.07 16.90 24.39
N GLU A 396 11.83 17.18 25.66
CA GLU A 396 10.99 16.35 26.50
C GLU A 396 9.51 16.64 26.22
N GLY A 397 8.69 15.59 26.24
CA GLY A 397 7.25 15.68 26.07
C GLY A 397 6.59 14.33 26.22
N SER A 398 5.35 14.23 25.76
CA SER A 398 4.51 13.04 25.97
C SER A 398 3.77 12.64 24.71
N HIS A 399 3.61 11.34 24.51
CA HIS A 399 2.75 10.80 23.45
C HIS A 399 1.28 10.86 23.87
N ILE A 400 0.42 11.23 22.92
CA ILE A 400 -1.03 11.21 23.11
C ILE A 400 -1.51 9.78 23.25
N ASP A 401 -2.26 9.52 24.30
CA ASP A 401 -2.97 8.28 24.49
C ASP A 401 -4.36 8.37 23.84
N PHE A 402 -4.51 7.79 22.65
CA PHE A 402 -5.81 7.75 21.96
C PHE A 402 -6.88 6.87 22.62
N THR A 403 -6.57 6.15 23.69
CA THR A 403 -7.57 5.46 24.53
C THR A 403 -8.11 6.37 25.65
N SER A 404 -7.51 7.53 25.86
CA SER A 404 -8.02 8.60 26.73
C SER A 404 -9.12 9.40 26.01
N ASN A 405 -10.18 9.76 26.76
CA ASN A 405 -11.22 10.64 26.22
C ASN A 405 -10.64 12.03 25.89
N ALA A 406 -9.77 12.56 26.77
CA ALA A 406 -9.17 13.87 26.59
C ALA A 406 -8.20 13.90 25.40
N GLY A 407 -7.34 12.87 25.28
CA GLY A 407 -6.36 12.77 24.19
C GLY A 407 -7.03 12.63 22.82
N TYR A 408 -8.01 11.73 22.71
CA TYR A 408 -8.74 11.52 21.45
C TYR A 408 -9.50 12.78 21.03
N GLN A 409 -10.25 13.41 21.94
CA GLN A 409 -11.06 14.59 21.61
C GLN A 409 -10.18 15.78 21.20
N TRP A 410 -9.10 16.04 21.92
CA TRP A 410 -8.19 17.13 21.58
C TRP A 410 -7.58 16.98 20.18
N TRP A 411 -7.20 15.75 19.82
CA TRP A 411 -6.70 15.46 18.48
C TRP A 411 -7.77 15.69 17.40
N TYR A 412 -8.97 15.16 17.64
CA TYR A 412 -10.11 15.33 16.74
C TYR A 412 -10.40 16.83 16.48
N ASP A 413 -10.47 17.64 17.54
CA ASP A 413 -10.73 19.07 17.45
C ASP A 413 -9.61 19.81 16.70
N GLY A 414 -8.35 19.43 16.93
CA GLY A 414 -7.20 19.99 16.22
C GLY A 414 -7.22 19.70 14.72
N VAL A 415 -7.57 18.47 14.32
CA VAL A 415 -7.74 18.10 12.91
C VAL A 415 -8.91 18.87 12.28
N LEU A 416 -10.04 18.96 12.98
CA LEU A 416 -11.20 19.73 12.51
C LEU A 416 -10.84 21.20 12.31
N ALA A 417 -10.09 21.80 13.23
CA ALA A 417 -9.62 23.18 13.09
C ALA A 417 -8.73 23.36 11.84
N LEU A 418 -7.79 22.45 11.58
CA LEU A 418 -6.98 22.48 10.34
C LEU A 418 -7.86 22.37 9.09
N LYS A 419 -8.89 21.52 9.12
CA LYS A 419 -9.88 21.45 8.05
C LYS A 419 -10.59 22.77 7.83
N GLU A 420 -11.05 23.41 8.89
CA GLU A 420 -11.68 24.72 8.80
C GLU A 420 -10.73 25.78 8.24
N PHE A 421 -9.41 25.69 8.46
CA PHE A 421 -8.41 26.57 7.84
C PHE A 421 -8.22 26.35 6.32
N GLY A 422 -8.83 25.32 5.73
CA GLY A 422 -8.72 24.99 4.31
C GLY A 422 -7.62 23.97 3.99
N ILE A 423 -7.12 23.22 4.98
CA ILE A 423 -6.23 22.08 4.71
C ILE A 423 -7.05 20.93 4.10
N ASP A 424 -6.55 20.31 3.04
CA ASP A 424 -7.25 19.26 2.30
C ASP A 424 -7.03 17.86 2.88
N VAL A 425 -5.85 17.62 3.44
CA VAL A 425 -5.41 16.28 3.83
C VAL A 425 -4.61 16.33 5.12
N MET A 426 -4.88 15.39 6.01
CA MET A 426 -4.06 15.21 7.21
C MET A 426 -2.90 14.29 6.91
N TRP A 427 -1.68 14.75 7.22
CA TRP A 427 -0.47 13.97 7.12
C TRP A 427 -0.03 13.56 8.53
N ASN A 428 -0.46 12.37 8.94
CA ASN A 428 -0.10 11.73 10.20
C ASN A 428 1.34 11.22 10.14
N ASP A 429 2.23 11.90 10.86
CA ASP A 429 3.67 11.67 10.83
C ASP A 429 4.23 11.36 12.23
N ASN A 430 5.40 10.72 12.29
CA ASN A 430 6.04 10.24 13.52
C ASN A 430 5.08 9.43 14.43
N ASN A 431 4.18 8.66 13.83
CA ASN A 431 3.13 7.93 14.52
C ASN A 431 3.43 6.44 14.68
N GLU A 432 4.72 6.08 14.72
CA GLU A 432 5.21 4.74 15.07
C GLU A 432 5.03 4.41 16.55
N TYR A 433 4.79 5.43 17.38
CA TYR A 433 4.68 5.31 18.84
C TYR A 433 5.91 4.62 19.44
N THR A 434 7.09 5.22 19.25
CA THR A 434 8.35 4.74 19.84
C THR A 434 8.36 5.03 21.35
N VAL A 435 7.53 4.29 22.08
CA VAL A 435 7.43 4.32 23.55
C VAL A 435 8.66 3.61 24.15
N PRO A 436 9.36 4.18 25.15
CA PRO A 436 10.59 3.59 25.67
C PRO A 436 10.34 2.41 26.61
N ASP A 437 9.14 2.28 27.18
CA ASP A 437 8.80 1.27 28.19
C ASP A 437 7.40 0.67 27.94
N ASP A 438 7.35 -0.64 27.74
CA ASP A 438 6.10 -1.38 27.53
C ASP A 438 5.24 -1.49 28.79
N GLN A 439 5.74 -1.09 29.97
CA GLN A 439 4.96 -1.02 31.21
C GLN A 439 4.13 0.26 31.34
N TRP A 440 4.36 1.27 30.48
CA TRP A 440 3.53 2.47 30.46
C TRP A 440 2.06 2.10 30.26
N GLN A 441 1.19 2.82 30.95
CA GLN A 441 -0.22 2.47 31.05
C GLN A 441 -1.06 3.34 30.11
N CYS A 442 -1.94 2.66 29.37
CA CYS A 442 -3.04 3.27 28.63
C CYS A 442 -4.18 3.65 29.60
N ALA A 443 -4.90 4.73 29.32
CA ALA A 443 -6.03 5.22 30.08
C ALA A 443 -7.23 4.25 29.98
N LEU A 444 -7.55 3.83 28.74
CA LEU A 444 -8.67 2.93 28.39
C LEU A 444 -10.04 3.48 28.81
N GLU A 445 -10.25 4.78 28.64
CA GLU A 445 -11.48 5.48 29.02
C GLU A 445 -12.49 5.55 27.87
N LYS A 446 -12.01 5.51 26.63
CA LYS A 446 -12.80 5.58 25.40
C LYS A 446 -13.44 4.24 25.05
N THR A 447 -14.24 3.71 25.98
CA THR A 447 -14.81 2.35 25.93
C THR A 447 -15.85 2.13 24.83
N ASP A 448 -16.41 3.21 24.27
CA ASP A 448 -17.24 3.18 23.07
C ASP A 448 -16.46 2.70 21.83
N LEU A 449 -15.15 2.97 21.81
CA LEU A 449 -14.25 2.64 20.71
C LEU A 449 -13.31 1.48 21.04
N VAL A 450 -12.81 1.44 22.26
CA VAL A 450 -11.84 0.45 22.75
C VAL A 450 -12.48 -0.31 23.91
N PRO A 451 -13.30 -1.35 23.61
CA PRO A 451 -13.92 -2.15 24.66
C PRO A 451 -12.86 -2.91 25.45
N ILE A 452 -13.02 -2.98 26.77
CA ILE A 452 -12.13 -3.72 27.65
C ILE A 452 -12.70 -5.14 27.82
N PRO A 453 -11.96 -6.20 27.45
CA PRO A 453 -12.40 -7.58 27.68
C PRO A 453 -12.67 -7.85 29.16
N GLU A 454 -13.69 -8.66 29.44
CA GLU A 454 -14.04 -9.06 30.81
C GLU A 454 -12.86 -9.76 31.50
N GLY A 455 -12.56 -9.35 32.73
CA GLY A 455 -11.46 -9.91 33.53
C GLY A 455 -10.06 -9.46 33.13
N LEU A 456 -9.92 -8.51 32.19
CA LEU A 456 -8.61 -7.92 31.85
C LEU A 456 -8.37 -6.61 32.60
N ASP A 457 -7.60 -6.67 33.68
CA ASP A 457 -7.22 -5.49 34.48
C ASP A 457 -5.90 -4.84 34.02
N ARG A 458 -5.17 -5.48 33.09
CA ARG A 458 -3.87 -4.99 32.59
C ARG A 458 -4.06 -3.80 31.65
N LYS A 459 -3.33 -2.73 31.91
CA LYS A 459 -3.34 -1.48 31.12
C LYS A 459 -2.04 -1.20 30.38
N ASP A 460 -1.04 -2.06 30.54
CA ASP A 460 0.29 -1.82 30.01
C ASP A 460 0.34 -1.92 28.47
N VAL A 461 1.18 -1.10 27.86
CA VAL A 461 1.46 -1.07 26.42
C VAL A 461 1.93 -2.43 25.90
N GLY A 462 2.57 -3.26 26.72
CA GLY A 462 2.99 -4.60 26.34
C GLY A 462 1.83 -5.46 25.81
N ILE A 463 0.71 -5.51 26.53
CA ILE A 463 -0.48 -6.28 26.12
C ILE A 463 -1.36 -5.56 25.08
N TRP A 464 -1.57 -4.26 25.23
CA TRP A 464 -2.43 -3.48 24.33
C TRP A 464 -1.75 -3.18 22.99
N GLY A 465 -0.42 -3.11 23.00
CA GLY A 465 0.41 -2.80 21.86
C GLY A 465 0.44 -1.32 21.52
N ARG A 466 1.62 -0.81 21.16
CA ARG A 466 1.82 0.61 20.77
C ARG A 466 1.02 0.97 19.52
N ALA A 467 0.86 -0.01 18.62
CA ALA A 467 0.30 0.20 17.30
C ALA A 467 -1.23 0.42 17.30
N ILE A 468 -1.93 0.16 18.44
CA ILE A 468 -3.33 0.56 18.60
C ILE A 468 -3.49 2.08 18.46
N HIS A 469 -2.54 2.86 18.97
CA HIS A 469 -2.62 4.31 18.92
C HIS A 469 -2.39 4.84 17.50
N THR A 470 -1.62 4.13 16.66
CA THR A 470 -1.53 4.42 15.23
C THR A 470 -2.89 4.22 14.53
N GLU A 471 -3.61 3.14 14.83
CA GLU A 471 -4.96 2.91 14.29
C GLU A 471 -5.96 3.96 14.76
N LEU A 472 -5.98 4.26 16.06
CA LEU A 472 -6.92 5.22 16.65
C LEU A 472 -6.62 6.67 16.22
N MET A 473 -5.35 7.04 16.02
CA MET A 473 -4.97 8.33 15.42
C MET A 473 -5.51 8.44 14.00
N GLY A 474 -5.38 7.37 13.20
CA GLY A 474 -5.94 7.31 11.84
C GLY A 474 -7.45 7.53 11.86
N LYS A 475 -8.16 6.83 12.75
CA LYS A 475 -9.61 7.00 12.94
C LYS A 475 -10.00 8.42 13.35
N ALA A 476 -9.36 8.98 14.38
CA ALA A 476 -9.67 10.32 14.86
C ALA A 476 -9.46 11.37 13.76
N SER A 477 -8.38 11.24 12.99
CA SER A 477 -8.07 12.14 11.87
C SER A 477 -9.06 11.99 10.72
N HIS A 478 -9.44 10.75 10.39
CA HIS A 478 -10.43 10.44 9.35
C HIS A 478 -11.79 11.04 9.70
N ASP A 479 -12.30 10.75 10.90
CA ASP A 479 -13.63 11.18 11.33
C ASP A 479 -13.71 12.72 11.42
N ALA A 480 -12.67 13.38 11.93
CA ALA A 480 -12.61 14.84 11.96
C ALA A 480 -12.52 15.46 10.56
N THR A 481 -11.77 14.81 9.65
CA THR A 481 -11.69 15.22 8.24
C THR A 481 -13.06 15.14 7.57
N LEU A 482 -13.80 14.05 7.80
CA LEU A 482 -15.15 13.85 7.29
C LEU A 482 -16.12 14.87 7.89
N ALA A 483 -16.04 15.15 9.19
CA ALA A 483 -16.91 16.13 9.84
C ALA A 483 -16.69 17.56 9.30
N GLY A 484 -15.46 17.91 8.94
CA GLY A 484 -15.14 19.22 8.36
C GLY A 484 -15.65 19.41 6.93
N LYS A 485 -15.80 18.33 6.16
CA LYS A 485 -16.28 18.37 4.77
C LYS A 485 -17.02 17.08 4.36
N PRO A 486 -18.26 16.87 4.84
CA PRO A 486 -18.97 15.57 4.75
C PRO A 486 -19.23 15.06 3.33
N GLU A 487 -19.28 15.96 2.36
CA GLU A 487 -19.50 15.66 0.96
C GLU A 487 -18.25 15.15 0.23
N GLU A 488 -17.04 15.36 0.77
CA GLU A 488 -15.78 14.89 0.17
C GLU A 488 -15.24 13.67 0.89
N ARG A 489 -14.66 12.72 0.14
CA ARG A 489 -14.02 11.52 0.70
C ARG A 489 -12.92 11.98 1.67
N PRO A 490 -12.95 11.58 2.94
CA PRO A 490 -11.89 11.91 3.87
C PRO A 490 -10.60 11.22 3.43
N PHE A 491 -9.49 11.96 3.44
CA PHE A 491 -8.19 11.41 3.07
C PHE A 491 -7.14 11.73 4.11
N VAL A 492 -6.54 10.67 4.65
CA VAL A 492 -5.45 10.72 5.62
C VAL A 492 -4.25 9.98 5.05
N LEU A 493 -3.11 10.67 5.01
CA LEU A 493 -1.79 10.12 4.71
C LEU A 493 -1.12 9.74 6.03
N THR A 494 -0.67 8.50 6.20
CA THR A 494 -0.06 8.03 7.46
C THR A 494 1.34 7.45 7.26
N ARG A 495 2.28 7.77 8.16
CA ARG A 495 3.62 7.19 8.12
C ARG A 495 3.61 5.77 8.63
N SER A 496 3.21 5.58 9.88
CA SER A 496 3.02 4.27 10.47
C SER A 496 1.65 3.70 10.12
N ALA A 497 1.55 2.39 10.03
CA ALA A 497 0.30 1.70 9.78
C ALA A 497 0.30 0.29 10.37
N THR A 498 -0.91 -0.12 10.76
CA THR A 498 -1.30 -1.50 11.05
C THR A 498 -2.36 -1.98 10.08
N ALA A 499 -2.72 -3.26 10.15
CA ALA A 499 -3.86 -3.80 9.39
C ALA A 499 -5.15 -2.98 9.62
N GLY A 500 -5.36 -2.46 10.83
CA GLY A 500 -6.54 -1.68 11.16
C GLY A 500 -6.48 -0.21 10.74
N THR A 501 -5.29 0.37 10.58
CA THR A 501 -5.11 1.76 10.12
C THR A 501 -5.71 1.99 8.73
N MET A 502 -5.67 0.98 7.85
CA MET A 502 -6.10 1.12 6.46
C MET A 502 -7.63 1.22 6.29
N LYS A 503 -8.40 1.02 7.36
CA LYS A 503 -9.84 1.32 7.40
C LYS A 503 -10.12 2.83 7.40
N TYR A 504 -9.12 3.64 7.73
CA TYR A 504 -9.24 5.09 7.98
C TYR A 504 -8.25 5.91 7.15
N CYS A 505 -7.09 5.34 6.81
CA CYS A 505 -6.06 6.02 6.04
C CYS A 505 -6.02 5.50 4.60
N GLY A 506 -6.16 6.41 3.64
CA GLY A 506 -6.19 6.07 2.22
C GLY A 506 -4.81 5.93 1.58
N SER A 507 -3.75 6.38 2.24
CA SER A 507 -2.38 6.29 1.70
C SER A 507 -1.31 6.23 2.79
N SER A 508 -0.16 5.65 2.44
CA SER A 508 1.06 5.64 3.23
C SER A 508 2.28 5.82 2.34
N TRP A 509 3.46 6.00 2.92
CA TRP A 509 4.73 6.04 2.18
C TRP A 509 5.83 5.33 2.97
N SER A 510 7.01 5.22 2.36
CA SER A 510 8.16 4.49 2.91
C SER A 510 8.97 5.23 3.96
N GLY A 511 8.45 6.34 4.52
CA GLY A 511 9.20 7.20 5.42
C GLY A 511 10.42 7.85 4.78
N ASP A 512 11.45 8.07 5.59
CA ASP A 512 12.54 9.00 5.32
C ASP A 512 13.71 8.28 4.62
N ASN A 513 13.50 7.88 3.36
CA ASN A 513 14.50 7.15 2.58
C ASN A 513 15.74 7.99 2.23
N VAL A 514 16.92 7.36 2.18
CA VAL A 514 18.16 8.06 1.78
C VAL A 514 18.29 8.21 0.26
N THR A 515 18.97 9.27 -0.16
CA THR A 515 19.29 9.54 -1.57
C THR A 515 20.42 8.63 -2.05
N ALA A 516 20.06 7.44 -2.52
CA ALA A 516 20.99 6.48 -3.08
C ALA A 516 20.34 5.66 -4.20
N TRP A 517 21.14 5.18 -5.14
CA TRP A 517 20.68 4.31 -6.23
C TRP A 517 20.10 3.01 -5.68
N GLU A 518 20.72 2.48 -4.62
CA GLU A 518 20.27 1.33 -3.87
C GLU A 518 18.91 1.57 -3.23
N SER A 519 18.63 2.78 -2.72
CA SER A 519 17.32 3.15 -2.18
C SER A 519 16.26 3.19 -3.28
N MET A 520 16.57 3.77 -4.44
CA MET A 520 15.65 3.79 -5.60
C MET A 520 15.33 2.37 -6.08
N LYS A 521 16.34 1.48 -6.09
CA LYS A 521 16.19 0.07 -6.47
C LYS A 521 15.39 -0.73 -5.44
N GLY A 522 15.83 -0.71 -4.18
CA GLY A 522 15.21 -1.43 -3.07
C GLY A 522 13.79 -0.93 -2.76
N GLY A 523 13.48 0.33 -3.06
CA GLY A 523 12.13 0.88 -2.94
C GLY A 523 11.06 0.05 -3.66
N ASN A 524 11.39 -0.53 -4.83
CA ASN A 524 10.46 -1.42 -5.53
C ASN A 524 10.07 -2.64 -4.68
N SER A 525 11.04 -3.29 -4.02
CA SER A 525 10.77 -4.41 -3.10
C SER A 525 9.90 -4.01 -1.91
N LEU A 526 10.15 -2.82 -1.33
CA LEU A 526 9.35 -2.28 -0.22
C LEU A 526 7.90 -2.04 -0.67
N ALA A 527 7.71 -1.42 -1.83
CA ALA A 527 6.39 -1.16 -2.40
C ALA A 527 5.62 -2.43 -2.74
N LEU A 528 6.31 -3.48 -3.21
CA LEU A 528 5.70 -4.78 -3.48
C LEU A 528 5.20 -5.46 -2.20
N ASN A 529 6.02 -5.52 -1.14
CA ASN A 529 5.59 -6.06 0.16
C ASN A 529 4.45 -5.23 0.78
N ALA A 530 4.49 -3.91 0.63
CA ALA A 530 3.41 -3.01 1.02
C ALA A 530 2.12 -3.34 0.25
N GLY A 531 2.22 -3.61 -1.05
CA GLY A 531 1.13 -4.08 -1.92
C GLY A 531 0.51 -5.40 -1.44
N PHE A 532 1.31 -6.43 -1.13
CA PHE A 532 0.81 -7.68 -0.54
C PHE A 532 0.09 -7.46 0.81
N SER A 533 0.34 -6.32 1.46
CA SER A 533 -0.18 -5.95 2.78
C SER A 533 -1.30 -4.90 2.74
N LEU A 534 -1.96 -4.71 1.59
CA LEU A 534 -3.07 -3.75 1.37
C LEU A 534 -2.72 -2.25 1.39
N LEU A 535 -1.43 -1.90 1.42
CA LEU A 535 -0.98 -0.51 1.26
C LEU A 535 -0.94 -0.15 -0.23
N HIS A 536 -2.11 -0.07 -0.87
CA HIS A 536 -2.20 0.02 -2.35
C HIS A 536 -1.98 1.42 -2.92
N CYS A 537 -2.19 2.48 -2.13
CA CYS A 537 -1.73 3.83 -2.45
C CYS A 537 -0.47 4.14 -1.62
N TYR A 538 0.63 3.52 -2.05
CA TYR A 538 1.95 3.61 -1.43
C TYR A 538 2.97 4.18 -2.40
N GLY A 539 4.00 4.83 -1.87
CA GLY A 539 5.12 5.35 -2.65
C GLY A 539 6.28 5.77 -1.77
N HIS A 540 7.28 6.38 -2.40
CA HIS A 540 8.51 6.84 -1.76
C HIS A 540 8.62 8.36 -1.86
N ASP A 541 9.55 8.93 -1.10
CA ASP A 541 10.00 10.29 -1.33
C ASP A 541 11.02 10.27 -2.48
N ILE A 542 10.55 10.69 -3.67
CA ILE A 542 11.29 10.60 -4.93
C ILE A 542 12.50 11.54 -4.89
N GLY A 543 13.67 11.00 -5.25
CA GLY A 543 14.95 11.71 -5.13
C GLY A 543 15.60 11.59 -3.74
N GLY A 544 14.99 10.84 -2.82
CA GLY A 544 15.47 10.63 -1.45
C GLY A 544 15.00 11.73 -0.51
N PHE A 545 14.53 11.34 0.68
CA PHE A 545 14.19 12.31 1.72
C PHE A 545 15.45 12.96 2.31
N GLU A 546 16.43 12.13 2.69
CA GLU A 546 17.65 12.53 3.37
C GLU A 546 18.91 12.27 2.52
N GLY A 547 20.03 12.90 2.88
CA GLY A 547 21.34 12.70 2.29
C GLY A 547 21.65 13.72 1.19
N PRO A 548 22.61 13.44 0.30
CA PRO A 548 23.03 14.41 -0.69
C PRO A 548 21.91 14.75 -1.69
N GLN A 549 22.08 15.85 -2.42
CA GLN A 549 21.23 16.13 -3.58
C GLN A 549 21.44 15.04 -4.66
N PRO A 550 20.38 14.55 -5.31
CA PRO A 550 20.53 13.61 -6.39
C PRO A 550 21.23 14.28 -7.59
N THR A 551 22.04 13.52 -8.32
CA THR A 551 22.57 14.02 -9.61
C THR A 551 21.42 14.20 -10.63
N PRO A 552 21.62 14.96 -11.73
CA PRO A 552 20.58 15.11 -12.76
C PRO A 552 20.06 13.78 -13.29
N GLU A 553 20.95 12.82 -13.54
CA GLU A 553 20.58 11.48 -13.99
C GLU A 553 19.76 10.75 -12.92
N HIS A 554 20.22 10.73 -11.67
CA HIS A 554 19.54 10.03 -10.58
C HIS A 554 18.12 10.59 -10.36
N LEU A 555 17.95 11.92 -10.38
CA LEU A 555 16.64 12.56 -10.26
C LEU A 555 15.72 12.18 -11.42
N VAL A 556 16.21 12.19 -12.65
CA VAL A 556 15.41 11.81 -13.83
C VAL A 556 14.97 10.35 -13.76
N ARG A 557 15.88 9.43 -13.42
CA ARG A 557 15.55 8.00 -13.30
C ARG A 557 14.48 7.76 -12.24
N TRP A 558 14.62 8.41 -11.09
CA TRP A 558 13.67 8.24 -10.00
C TRP A 558 12.30 8.83 -10.34
N ILE A 559 12.24 9.96 -11.04
CA ILE A 559 10.99 10.52 -11.55
C ILE A 559 10.38 9.62 -12.63
N GLN A 560 11.17 9.11 -13.58
CA GLN A 560 10.69 8.17 -14.61
C GLN A 560 10.05 6.91 -13.99
N LEU A 561 10.61 6.39 -12.89
CA LEU A 561 9.99 5.31 -12.12
C LEU A 561 8.75 5.80 -11.35
N GLY A 562 8.85 6.93 -10.66
CA GLY A 562 7.80 7.48 -9.80
C GLY A 562 6.51 7.85 -10.54
N VAL A 563 6.57 8.20 -11.82
CA VAL A 563 5.34 8.46 -12.60
C VAL A 563 4.52 7.17 -12.86
N HIS A 564 5.12 6.00 -12.66
CA HIS A 564 4.50 4.68 -12.78
C HIS A 564 4.27 3.99 -11.42
N SER A 565 4.28 4.73 -10.30
CA SER A 565 3.92 4.22 -8.97
C SER A 565 2.48 4.61 -8.57
N PRO A 566 1.86 3.98 -7.56
CA PRO A 566 0.54 4.39 -7.08
C PRO A 566 0.51 5.83 -6.56
N ARG A 567 1.55 6.25 -5.83
CA ARG A 567 1.74 7.62 -5.30
C ARG A 567 3.02 8.25 -5.87
N PHE A 568 2.90 9.45 -6.44
CA PHE A 568 4.01 10.22 -6.99
C PHE A 568 4.25 11.52 -6.20
N THR A 569 5.30 11.54 -5.38
CA THR A 569 5.61 12.68 -4.50
C THR A 569 7.10 12.96 -4.44
N ILE A 570 7.48 14.22 -4.61
CA ILE A 570 8.84 14.70 -4.32
C ILE A 570 8.75 15.47 -3.02
N ASN A 571 9.35 14.94 -1.98
CA ASN A 571 9.41 15.52 -0.65
C ASN A 571 10.78 15.19 -0.04
N CYS A 572 11.34 16.09 0.77
CA CYS A 572 12.67 15.89 1.33
C CYS A 572 12.97 16.82 2.51
N PHE A 573 14.04 16.45 3.21
CA PHE A 573 14.77 17.28 4.15
C PHE A 573 16.25 16.97 3.93
N LYS A 574 16.89 17.68 3.00
CA LYS A 574 18.29 17.40 2.63
C LYS A 574 19.21 17.99 3.68
N THR A 575 19.69 17.17 4.61
CA THR A 575 20.66 17.64 5.59
C THR A 575 22.10 17.49 5.11
N SER A 576 23.01 18.20 5.77
CA SER A 576 24.45 18.21 5.50
C SER A 576 25.18 18.65 6.77
N ASP A 577 26.49 18.40 6.86
CA ASP A 577 27.30 18.87 7.99
C ASP A 577 27.17 20.40 8.20
N GLU A 578 26.89 21.17 7.13
CA GLU A 578 26.71 22.62 7.18
C GLU A 578 25.29 23.09 7.51
N ASP A 579 24.24 22.32 7.17
CA ASP A 579 22.83 22.67 7.44
C ASP A 579 22.01 21.42 7.77
N ASN A 580 21.68 21.28 9.04
CA ASN A 580 20.80 20.26 9.59
C ASN A 580 19.51 20.87 10.19
N LEU A 581 19.25 22.16 9.99
CA LEU A 581 18.13 22.86 10.62
C LEU A 581 16.97 23.06 9.64
N ILE A 582 17.26 23.60 8.46
CA ILE A 582 16.27 23.90 7.42
C ILE A 582 16.42 22.92 6.25
N GLY A 583 17.68 22.65 5.86
CA GLY A 583 18.04 21.71 4.82
C GLY A 583 17.72 22.20 3.40
N GLY A 584 18.23 21.47 2.42
CA GLY A 584 17.94 21.69 1.00
C GLY A 584 16.60 21.07 0.55
N VAL A 585 16.17 21.45 -0.66
CA VAL A 585 15.00 20.87 -1.34
C VAL A 585 15.36 20.28 -2.69
N ILE A 586 14.55 19.32 -3.14
CA ILE A 586 14.56 18.82 -4.51
C ILE A 586 13.43 19.51 -5.25
N GLU A 587 13.77 20.18 -6.34
CA GLU A 587 12.79 20.75 -7.26
C GLU A 587 12.89 20.03 -8.61
N PRO A 588 11.75 19.73 -9.27
CA PRO A 588 11.75 19.12 -10.61
C PRO A 588 12.56 19.91 -11.66
N TRP A 589 12.78 21.20 -11.43
CA TRP A 589 13.48 22.12 -12.34
C TRP A 589 14.89 22.53 -11.88
N MET A 590 15.41 21.94 -10.78
CA MET A 590 16.69 22.36 -10.20
C MET A 590 17.90 22.19 -11.15
N TYR A 591 17.76 21.34 -12.16
CA TYR A 591 18.76 21.13 -13.21
C TYR A 591 18.18 21.49 -14.59
N PRO A 592 18.56 22.63 -15.19
CA PRO A 592 18.04 23.05 -16.50
C PRO A 592 18.22 22.02 -17.62
N SER A 593 19.27 21.20 -17.56
CA SER A 593 19.53 20.11 -18.51
C SER A 593 18.54 18.94 -18.39
N ALA A 594 17.91 18.77 -17.23
CA ALA A 594 17.00 17.67 -16.93
C ALA A 594 15.52 18.09 -17.01
N THR A 595 15.23 19.38 -16.80
CA THR A 595 13.86 19.93 -16.74
C THR A 595 12.96 19.51 -17.90
N PRO A 596 13.39 19.50 -19.19
CA PRO A 596 12.52 19.08 -20.29
C PRO A 596 12.08 17.61 -20.20
N VAL A 597 13.00 16.71 -19.80
CA VAL A 597 12.74 15.27 -19.65
C VAL A 597 11.82 15.03 -18.46
N ILE A 598 12.09 15.70 -17.33
CA ILE A 598 11.25 15.65 -16.13
C ILE A 598 9.85 16.16 -16.43
N ARG A 599 9.72 17.29 -17.13
CA ARG A 599 8.43 17.84 -17.56
C ARG A 599 7.63 16.83 -18.38
N ALA A 600 8.26 16.20 -19.36
CA ALA A 600 7.61 15.19 -20.20
C ALA A 600 7.11 14.00 -19.36
N ALA A 601 7.94 13.51 -18.42
CA ALA A 601 7.56 12.43 -17.52
C ALA A 601 6.37 12.82 -16.61
N VAL A 602 6.41 14.00 -15.98
CA VAL A 602 5.30 14.47 -15.13
C VAL A 602 4.03 14.68 -15.97
N LYS A 603 4.12 15.23 -17.18
CA LYS A 603 2.94 15.31 -18.06
C LYS A 603 2.38 13.94 -18.42
N ARG A 604 3.24 12.94 -18.64
CA ARG A 604 2.81 11.55 -18.83
C ARG A 604 2.11 10.99 -17.58
N ARG A 605 2.53 11.35 -16.37
CA ARG A 605 1.78 11.02 -15.14
C ARG A 605 0.34 11.52 -15.20
N TYR A 606 0.14 12.77 -15.62
CA TYR A 606 -1.20 13.35 -15.75
C TYR A 606 -2.04 12.67 -16.83
N GLU A 607 -1.44 12.35 -17.98
CA GLU A 607 -2.11 11.53 -18.98
C GLU A 607 -2.53 10.17 -18.41
N LEU A 608 -1.73 9.56 -17.53
CA LEU A 608 -2.03 8.27 -16.89
C LEU A 608 -2.95 8.36 -15.67
N VAL A 609 -3.45 9.54 -15.29
CA VAL A 609 -4.38 9.69 -14.16
C VAL A 609 -5.61 8.78 -14.30
N PRO A 610 -6.30 8.68 -15.46
CA PRO A 610 -7.45 7.78 -15.58
C PRO A 610 -7.09 6.31 -15.34
N TYR A 611 -5.97 5.85 -15.90
CA TYR A 611 -5.48 4.49 -15.68
C TYR A 611 -5.13 4.25 -14.21
N THR A 612 -4.29 5.11 -13.61
CA THR A 612 -3.84 4.98 -12.21
C THR A 612 -5.01 5.05 -11.23
N TYR A 613 -5.98 5.92 -11.53
CA TYR A 613 -7.20 6.06 -10.77
C TYR A 613 -8.07 4.81 -10.85
N SER A 614 -8.25 4.26 -12.05
CA SER A 614 -8.95 2.99 -12.24
C SER A 614 -8.26 1.84 -11.51
N GLN A 615 -6.92 1.83 -11.39
CA GLN A 615 -6.23 0.82 -10.59
C GLN A 615 -6.52 0.98 -9.09
N ASN A 616 -6.68 2.21 -8.59
CA ASN A 616 -7.12 2.46 -7.21
C ASN A 616 -8.57 2.02 -6.96
N LEU A 617 -9.49 2.24 -7.92
CA LEU A 617 -10.85 1.70 -7.83
C LEU A 617 -10.86 0.17 -7.87
N ARG A 618 -10.06 -0.47 -8.74
CA ARG A 618 -9.87 -1.93 -8.72
C ARG A 618 -9.33 -2.42 -7.37
N ALA A 619 -8.38 -1.70 -6.78
CA ALA A 619 -7.85 -2.01 -5.45
C ALA A 619 -8.96 -1.98 -4.38
N HIS A 620 -9.86 -0.99 -4.42
CA HIS A 620 -11.02 -0.91 -3.53
C HIS A 620 -11.99 -2.10 -3.70
N HIS A 621 -12.29 -2.49 -4.94
CA HIS A 621 -13.27 -3.55 -5.21
C HIS A 621 -12.75 -4.98 -5.00
N THR A 622 -11.46 -5.17 -5.26
CA THR A 622 -10.89 -6.53 -5.40
C THR A 622 -9.65 -6.78 -4.58
N ALA A 623 -9.12 -5.77 -3.89
CA ALA A 623 -7.83 -5.83 -3.22
C ALA A 623 -6.68 -6.26 -4.16
N THR A 624 -6.77 -5.90 -5.44
CA THR A 624 -5.67 -6.08 -6.38
C THR A 624 -4.73 -4.86 -6.28
N PRO A 625 -3.45 -5.02 -5.91
CA PRO A 625 -2.53 -3.89 -5.80
C PRO A 625 -2.26 -3.26 -7.18
N PRO A 626 -2.13 -1.92 -7.32
CA PRO A 626 -1.74 -1.31 -8.58
C PRO A 626 -0.30 -1.66 -8.99
N GLN A 627 0.63 -1.81 -8.05
CA GLN A 627 2.01 -2.25 -8.31
C GLN A 627 2.21 -3.68 -7.80
N ARG A 628 2.61 -4.62 -8.65
CA ARG A 628 2.63 -6.06 -8.34
C ARG A 628 3.89 -6.78 -8.81
N TRP A 629 4.19 -7.87 -8.12
CA TRP A 629 5.26 -8.79 -8.49
C TRP A 629 5.05 -9.30 -9.93
N THR A 630 6.12 -9.38 -10.71
CA THR A 630 6.08 -9.86 -12.11
C THR A 630 5.36 -11.22 -12.25
N GLY A 631 5.49 -12.10 -11.25
CA GLY A 631 4.84 -13.41 -11.24
C GLY A 631 3.37 -13.42 -10.83
N TRP A 632 2.77 -12.28 -10.47
CA TRP A 632 1.36 -12.19 -10.06
C TRP A 632 0.42 -12.57 -11.22
N GLY A 633 -0.27 -13.70 -11.12
CA GLY A 633 -1.09 -14.25 -12.20
C GLY A 633 -0.29 -14.97 -13.29
N TYR A 634 1.01 -15.17 -13.07
CA TYR A 634 1.94 -15.88 -13.96
C TYR A 634 2.72 -16.96 -13.20
N GLU A 635 2.20 -17.46 -12.08
CA GLU A 635 2.86 -18.40 -11.17
C GLU A 635 3.24 -19.74 -11.83
N SER A 636 2.59 -20.08 -12.95
CA SER A 636 2.90 -21.24 -13.79
C SER A 636 4.20 -21.10 -14.59
N ASP A 637 4.68 -19.88 -14.83
CA ASP A 637 5.93 -19.62 -15.54
C ASP A 637 7.13 -20.00 -14.63
N PRO A 638 8.03 -20.91 -15.04
CA PRO A 638 9.15 -21.31 -14.21
C PRO A 638 10.14 -20.18 -13.89
N GLU A 639 10.30 -19.19 -14.77
CA GLU A 639 11.30 -18.13 -14.62
C GLU A 639 10.90 -17.09 -13.56
N VAL A 640 9.60 -16.92 -13.28
CA VAL A 640 9.15 -16.00 -12.22
C VAL A 640 9.62 -16.45 -10.82
N TRP A 641 10.00 -17.71 -10.68
CA TRP A 641 10.57 -18.29 -9.45
C TRP A 641 12.09 -18.09 -9.34
N SER A 642 12.74 -17.53 -10.36
CA SER A 642 14.16 -17.21 -10.32
C SER A 642 14.44 -16.13 -9.28
N LYS A 643 15.68 -16.10 -8.76
CA LYS A 643 16.07 -15.13 -7.74
C LYS A 643 15.85 -13.69 -8.22
N ALA A 644 16.20 -13.40 -9.48
CA ALA A 644 16.08 -12.06 -10.06
C ALA A 644 14.64 -11.53 -10.02
N ILE A 645 13.64 -12.39 -10.27
CA ILE A 645 12.23 -12.00 -10.25
C ILE A 645 11.64 -12.00 -8.84
N LYS A 646 12.10 -12.91 -7.96
CA LYS A 646 11.70 -12.91 -6.54
C LYS A 646 12.33 -11.79 -5.72
N ASP A 647 13.44 -11.22 -6.17
CA ASP A 647 14.03 -10.05 -5.51
C ASP A 647 13.13 -8.80 -5.67
N GLY A 648 12.41 -8.69 -6.79
CA GLY A 648 11.36 -7.67 -7.00
C GLY A 648 11.86 -6.22 -7.01
N ASP A 649 13.16 -6.00 -7.23
CA ASP A 649 13.81 -4.70 -7.08
C ASP A 649 14.07 -3.98 -8.41
N THR A 650 13.89 -4.67 -9.55
CA THR A 650 14.26 -4.18 -10.89
C THR A 650 13.09 -4.04 -11.87
N GLN A 651 11.96 -4.70 -11.61
CA GLN A 651 10.77 -4.62 -12.45
C GLN A 651 9.51 -5.01 -11.69
N TYR A 652 8.36 -4.55 -12.18
CA TYR A 652 7.04 -4.85 -11.63
C TYR A 652 5.94 -4.65 -12.66
N TRP A 653 4.76 -5.20 -12.40
CA TRP A 653 3.53 -4.84 -13.09
C TRP A 653 2.97 -3.54 -12.51
N PHE A 654 2.60 -2.58 -13.37
CA PHE A 654 1.78 -1.42 -13.02
C PHE A 654 0.41 -1.55 -13.68
N GLY A 655 -0.59 -1.94 -12.86
CA GLY A 655 -1.86 -2.46 -13.31
C GLY A 655 -1.68 -3.68 -14.22
N ASP A 656 -2.72 -4.02 -14.97
CA ASP A 656 -2.73 -5.25 -15.80
C ASP A 656 -2.07 -5.07 -17.17
N ALA A 657 -1.76 -3.82 -17.55
CA ALA A 657 -1.31 -3.48 -18.90
C ALA A 657 0.20 -3.29 -19.05
N LEU A 658 0.91 -2.81 -18.00
CA LEU A 658 2.28 -2.32 -18.14
C LEU A 658 3.26 -3.08 -17.25
N VAL A 659 4.35 -3.59 -17.84
CA VAL A 659 5.56 -4.00 -17.10
C VAL A 659 6.53 -2.83 -17.10
N ILE A 660 6.92 -2.40 -15.90
CA ILE A 660 7.86 -1.30 -15.69
C ILE A 660 9.21 -1.90 -15.31
N GLY A 661 10.25 -1.55 -16.07
CA GLY A 661 11.64 -1.82 -15.73
C GLY A 661 12.37 -0.54 -15.35
N GLY A 662 13.59 -0.65 -14.82
CA GLY A 662 14.40 0.50 -14.45
C GLY A 662 15.89 0.34 -14.75
N VAL A 663 16.59 1.47 -14.72
CA VAL A 663 18.06 1.55 -14.68
C VAL A 663 18.44 2.07 -13.31
N TYR A 664 19.27 1.30 -12.60
CA TYR A 664 19.59 1.53 -11.19
C TYR A 664 21.07 1.79 -10.94
N GLU A 665 21.82 2.13 -11.99
CA GLU A 665 23.25 2.42 -11.94
C GLU A 665 23.57 3.69 -12.76
N PRO A 666 24.48 4.56 -12.28
CA PRO A 666 24.89 5.74 -13.04
C PRO A 666 25.48 5.40 -14.40
N GLY A 667 25.13 6.16 -15.44
CA GLY A 667 25.70 6.03 -16.78
C GLY A 667 25.22 4.82 -17.58
N ALA A 668 24.45 3.91 -16.98
CA ALA A 668 23.85 2.80 -17.69
C ALA A 668 22.75 3.30 -18.64
N SER A 669 22.72 2.73 -19.85
CA SER A 669 21.80 3.11 -20.92
C SER A 669 20.94 1.96 -21.42
N GLU A 670 21.00 0.82 -20.74
CA GLU A 670 20.22 -0.38 -21.05
C GLU A 670 19.64 -0.94 -19.74
N ALA A 671 18.46 -1.55 -19.84
CA ALA A 671 17.84 -2.25 -18.73
C ALA A 671 17.41 -3.64 -19.18
N ARG A 672 17.59 -4.62 -18.30
CA ARG A 672 17.21 -6.00 -18.57
C ARG A 672 15.87 -6.30 -17.90
N VAL A 673 14.88 -6.75 -18.68
CA VAL A 673 13.52 -7.04 -18.20
C VAL A 673 13.07 -8.42 -18.65
N TYR A 674 12.44 -9.16 -17.76
CA TYR A 674 11.75 -10.41 -18.08
C TYR A 674 10.29 -10.15 -18.35
N LEU A 675 9.77 -10.73 -19.42
CA LEU A 675 8.36 -10.60 -19.79
C LEU A 675 7.70 -11.96 -19.55
N PRO A 676 6.82 -12.12 -18.55
CA PRO A 676 6.31 -13.43 -18.16
C PRO A 676 5.33 -13.97 -19.19
N LYS A 677 5.23 -15.29 -19.34
CA LYS A 677 4.25 -15.94 -20.23
C LYS A 677 3.12 -16.62 -19.47
N LYS A 678 1.92 -16.63 -20.02
CA LYS A 678 0.84 -17.48 -19.51
C LYS A 678 1.04 -18.94 -19.94
N GLY A 679 0.71 -19.87 -19.04
CA GLY A 679 0.76 -21.32 -19.32
C GLY A 679 -0.33 -21.85 -20.25
N ASP A 680 -1.29 -21.01 -20.68
CA ASP A 680 -2.41 -21.39 -21.54
C ASP A 680 -2.10 -21.36 -23.04
N GLY A 681 -0.87 -20.96 -23.41
CA GLY A 681 -0.39 -20.92 -24.79
C GLY A 681 -0.96 -19.78 -25.64
N ARG A 682 -1.71 -18.83 -25.05
CA ARG A 682 -2.26 -17.66 -25.75
C ARG A 682 -1.50 -16.40 -25.34
N ASP A 683 -0.23 -16.36 -25.72
CA ASP A 683 0.60 -15.19 -25.52
C ASP A 683 1.00 -14.58 -26.87
N PHE A 684 0.78 -13.27 -27.01
CA PHE A 684 1.11 -12.52 -28.22
C PHE A 684 2.34 -11.64 -28.03
N GLY A 685 2.97 -11.71 -26.85
CA GLY A 685 4.11 -10.90 -26.46
C GLY A 685 3.70 -9.51 -25.98
N TYR A 686 4.62 -8.58 -26.16
CA TYR A 686 4.57 -7.26 -25.57
C TYR A 686 5.08 -6.20 -26.54
N LEU A 687 4.75 -4.93 -26.29
CA LEU A 687 5.21 -3.78 -27.05
C LEU A 687 5.96 -2.81 -26.15
N ASN A 688 7.17 -2.41 -26.56
CA ASN A 688 7.83 -1.27 -25.95
C ASN A 688 7.06 0.01 -26.31
N THR A 689 6.61 0.76 -25.30
CA THR A 689 5.84 1.99 -25.53
C THR A 689 6.72 3.20 -25.86
N ASN A 690 8.05 3.02 -25.79
CA ASN A 690 9.05 4.01 -26.14
C ASN A 690 9.87 3.54 -27.35
N ALA A 691 10.48 4.48 -28.07
CA ALA A 691 11.32 4.16 -29.21
C ALA A 691 12.43 3.15 -28.82
N PRO A 692 12.72 2.13 -29.66
CA PRO A 692 12.27 1.98 -31.05
C PRO A 692 10.93 1.24 -31.25
N TYR A 693 10.09 1.11 -30.22
CA TYR A 693 8.74 0.52 -30.30
C TYR A 693 8.71 -0.97 -30.67
N GLU A 694 9.65 -1.72 -30.09
CA GLU A 694 9.86 -3.14 -30.39
C GLU A 694 8.70 -4.03 -29.92
N HIS A 695 8.43 -5.06 -30.70
CA HIS A 695 7.72 -6.26 -30.25
C HIS A 695 8.69 -7.18 -29.51
N LEU A 696 8.27 -7.64 -28.33
CA LEU A 696 9.08 -8.44 -27.42
C LEU A 696 8.34 -9.72 -27.08
N GLU A 697 9.00 -10.87 -27.23
CA GLU A 697 8.43 -12.18 -26.96
C GLU A 697 8.18 -12.41 -25.46
N ALA A 698 7.10 -13.13 -25.15
CA ALA A 698 6.80 -13.56 -23.80
C ALA A 698 7.63 -14.79 -23.40
N GLY A 699 7.94 -14.91 -22.12
CA GLY A 699 8.73 -16.00 -21.56
C GLY A 699 10.24 -15.81 -21.69
N GLU A 700 10.70 -14.60 -22.01
CA GLU A 700 12.11 -14.31 -22.29
C GLU A 700 12.62 -13.05 -21.56
N TRP A 701 13.94 -13.00 -21.39
CA TRP A 701 14.65 -11.83 -20.92
C TRP A 701 15.06 -10.96 -22.10
N HIS A 702 14.70 -9.68 -22.05
CA HIS A 702 15.02 -8.68 -23.06
C HIS A 702 15.96 -7.61 -22.51
N THR A 703 16.86 -7.11 -23.35
CA THR A 703 17.68 -5.92 -23.05
C THR A 703 17.10 -4.75 -23.81
N VAL A 704 16.62 -3.74 -23.09
CA VAL A 704 15.90 -2.59 -23.66
C VAL A 704 16.77 -1.33 -23.54
N LEU A 705 16.94 -0.64 -24.66
CA LEU A 705 17.63 0.65 -24.70
C LEU A 705 16.85 1.69 -23.86
N SER A 706 17.55 2.29 -22.91
CA SER A 706 16.99 3.13 -21.86
C SER A 706 18.00 4.22 -21.43
N PRO A 707 18.41 5.16 -22.31
CA PRO A 707 19.21 6.31 -21.91
C PRO A 707 18.39 7.27 -21.03
N TRP A 708 19.02 7.89 -20.02
CA TRP A 708 18.30 8.65 -18.98
C TRP A 708 17.54 9.86 -19.52
N TYR A 709 18.03 10.48 -20.60
CA TYR A 709 17.37 11.60 -21.26
C TYR A 709 16.16 11.22 -22.13
N ASN A 710 15.84 9.92 -22.25
CA ASN A 710 14.69 9.42 -23.00
C ASN A 710 13.63 8.82 -22.07
N SER A 711 13.77 7.55 -21.70
CA SER A 711 12.78 6.81 -20.90
C SER A 711 13.41 5.60 -20.20
N ILE A 712 12.69 5.07 -19.22
CA ILE A 712 12.86 3.69 -18.71
C ILE A 712 12.06 2.69 -19.56
N PRO A 713 12.28 1.37 -19.43
CA PRO A 713 11.39 0.38 -20.03
C PRO A 713 9.97 0.51 -19.50
N VAL A 714 9.03 0.79 -20.40
CA VAL A 714 7.58 0.78 -20.14
C VAL A 714 6.98 -0.10 -21.23
N ILE A 715 6.73 -1.34 -20.87
CA ILE A 715 6.42 -2.42 -21.80
C ILE A 715 4.94 -2.78 -21.65
N ALA A 716 4.15 -2.54 -22.68
CA ALA A 716 2.72 -2.84 -22.68
C ALA A 716 2.47 -4.29 -23.11
N LYS A 717 1.59 -4.98 -22.40
CA LYS A 717 1.12 -6.31 -22.79
C LYS A 717 0.24 -6.21 -24.04
N ILE A 718 0.50 -7.04 -25.05
CA ILE A 718 -0.40 -7.13 -26.20
C ILE A 718 -1.76 -7.66 -25.74
N GLY A 719 -2.82 -7.01 -26.18
CA GLY A 719 -4.19 -7.30 -25.75
C GLY A 719 -4.71 -6.41 -24.61
N ALA A 720 -3.85 -5.61 -23.98
CA ALA A 720 -4.27 -4.68 -22.93
C ALA A 720 -4.77 -3.35 -23.50
N ALA A 721 -5.33 -2.50 -22.62
CA ALA A 721 -5.64 -1.11 -22.92
C ALA A 721 -5.31 -0.18 -21.74
N VAL A 722 -4.94 1.08 -22.05
CA VAL A 722 -4.60 2.10 -21.06
C VAL A 722 -5.43 3.35 -21.32
N ALA A 723 -6.34 3.66 -20.40
CA ALA A 723 -7.14 4.89 -20.42
C ALA A 723 -6.25 6.11 -20.10
N VAL A 724 -6.28 7.12 -20.97
CA VAL A 724 -5.46 8.34 -20.86
C VAL A 724 -6.28 9.62 -20.90
N GLY A 725 -5.81 10.63 -20.16
CA GLY A 725 -6.43 11.94 -20.05
C GLY A 725 -5.53 13.07 -20.53
N LYS A 726 -5.89 14.30 -20.18
CA LYS A 726 -5.10 15.48 -20.52
C LYS A 726 -3.77 15.50 -19.72
N PRO A 727 -2.70 16.11 -20.25
CA PRO A 727 -1.39 16.19 -19.60
C PRO A 727 -1.33 17.30 -18.51
N LEU A 728 -2.41 17.50 -17.76
CA LEU A 728 -2.58 18.55 -16.76
C LEU A 728 -3.65 18.16 -15.72
N PRO A 729 -3.74 18.85 -14.56
CA PRO A 729 -4.77 18.60 -13.55
C PRO A 729 -6.16 18.87 -14.11
N THR A 730 -7.09 17.95 -13.87
CA THR A 730 -8.47 18.07 -14.33
C THR A 730 -9.48 17.80 -13.22
N THR A 731 -10.68 18.38 -13.34
CA THR A 731 -11.84 18.08 -12.51
C THR A 731 -12.94 17.39 -13.30
N SER A 732 -13.61 16.43 -12.66
CA SER A 732 -14.82 15.74 -13.13
C SER A 732 -16.10 16.54 -12.88
N ARG A 733 -16.03 17.62 -12.08
CA ARG A 733 -17.19 18.48 -11.79
C ARG A 733 -17.59 19.24 -13.04
N ALA A 734 -18.86 19.16 -13.43
CA ALA A 734 -19.40 19.91 -14.57
C ALA A 734 -19.39 21.43 -14.27
N GLU A 735 -19.91 21.80 -13.11
CA GLU A 735 -19.95 23.18 -12.64
C GLU A 735 -18.57 23.66 -12.19
N GLU A 736 -18.38 24.98 -12.17
CA GLU A 736 -17.15 25.58 -11.63
C GLU A 736 -17.10 25.39 -10.11
N ASP A 737 -15.93 25.01 -9.61
CA ASP A 737 -15.68 24.89 -8.18
C ASP A 737 -15.17 26.24 -7.67
N PRO A 738 -15.91 26.95 -6.79
CA PRO A 738 -15.48 28.25 -6.29
C PRO A 738 -14.22 28.16 -5.39
N GLU A 739 -13.91 26.98 -4.85
CA GLU A 739 -12.68 26.73 -4.10
C GLU A 739 -11.48 26.57 -5.05
N PHE A 740 -11.69 25.88 -6.19
CA PHE A 740 -10.66 25.60 -7.21
C PHE A 740 -11.01 26.18 -8.59
N PRO A 741 -11.14 27.52 -8.72
CA PRO A 741 -11.57 28.16 -9.95
C PRO A 741 -10.59 27.91 -11.10
N GLY A 742 -11.09 27.87 -12.33
CA GLY A 742 -10.27 27.70 -13.53
C GLY A 742 -9.63 26.31 -13.71
N THR A 743 -9.90 25.33 -12.85
CA THR A 743 -9.45 23.94 -13.04
C THR A 743 -10.00 23.38 -14.34
N ALA A 744 -9.13 22.83 -15.18
CA ALA A 744 -9.53 22.27 -16.47
C ALA A 744 -10.52 21.10 -16.32
N LYS A 745 -11.46 20.96 -17.24
CA LYS A 745 -12.43 19.87 -17.23
C LYS A 745 -11.81 18.57 -17.76
N ASP A 746 -12.17 17.44 -17.15
CA ASP A 746 -11.88 16.09 -17.66
C ASP A 746 -12.89 15.70 -18.76
N ASP A 747 -12.94 16.50 -19.82
CA ASP A 747 -13.88 16.41 -20.96
C ASP A 747 -13.29 15.68 -22.18
N TRP A 748 -12.12 15.05 -22.03
CA TRP A 748 -11.49 14.24 -23.06
C TRP A 748 -10.96 12.93 -22.51
N ARG A 749 -11.19 11.84 -23.25
CA ARG A 749 -10.66 10.51 -22.92
C ARG A 749 -10.07 9.84 -24.15
N GLY A 750 -8.82 9.41 -23.99
CA GLY A 750 -8.15 8.51 -24.91
C GLY A 750 -8.05 7.09 -24.34
N VAL A 751 -7.93 6.11 -25.22
CA VAL A 751 -7.59 4.72 -24.86
C VAL A 751 -6.46 4.24 -25.77
N GLU A 752 -5.29 4.04 -25.19
CA GLU A 752 -4.16 3.41 -25.87
C GLU A 752 -4.42 1.89 -25.91
N ILE A 753 -4.51 1.31 -27.11
CA ILE A 753 -4.65 -0.16 -27.30
C ILE A 753 -3.36 -0.74 -27.86
N PHE A 754 -3.09 -2.00 -27.56
CA PHE A 754 -1.84 -2.68 -27.91
C PHE A 754 -2.10 -3.96 -28.72
N PRO A 755 -2.49 -3.85 -30.00
CA PRO A 755 -2.73 -5.00 -30.86
C PRO A 755 -1.43 -5.74 -31.22
N PRO A 756 -1.48 -7.05 -31.53
CA PRO A 756 -0.34 -7.76 -32.09
C PRO A 756 0.11 -7.09 -33.40
N PRO A 757 1.42 -6.86 -33.61
CA PRO A 757 1.91 -6.18 -34.81
C PRO A 757 1.65 -7.00 -36.08
N VAL A 758 1.57 -6.33 -37.23
CA VAL A 758 1.39 -6.99 -38.55
C VAL A 758 2.63 -7.80 -38.94
N LEU A 759 3.81 -7.33 -38.54
CA LEU A 759 5.07 -8.03 -38.73
C LEU A 759 5.62 -8.39 -37.35
N ARG A 760 5.86 -9.68 -37.11
CA ARG A 760 6.49 -10.17 -35.88
C ARG A 760 7.98 -10.43 -36.11
N GLY A 761 8.75 -10.26 -35.04
CA GLY A 761 10.20 -10.38 -35.06
C GLY A 761 10.88 -9.03 -34.87
N ALA A 762 11.98 -9.05 -34.12
CA ALA A 762 12.81 -7.87 -33.91
C ALA A 762 13.34 -7.36 -35.25
N ALA A 763 13.27 -6.05 -35.48
CA ALA A 763 14.05 -5.38 -36.51
C ALA A 763 15.54 -5.38 -36.10
N VAL A 764 16.12 -6.57 -35.91
CA VAL A 764 17.56 -6.74 -35.92
C VAL A 764 18.00 -6.60 -37.36
N LEU A 765 19.00 -5.73 -37.58
CA LEU A 765 19.68 -5.50 -38.87
C LEU A 765 19.79 -6.80 -39.72
N GLY A 766 18.84 -6.99 -40.65
CA GLY A 766 18.92 -8.02 -41.70
C GLY A 766 18.09 -9.30 -41.56
N ALA A 767 17.16 -9.42 -40.61
CA ALA A 767 16.20 -10.55 -40.59
C ALA A 767 14.90 -10.22 -41.35
N GLU A 768 14.41 -11.17 -42.16
CA GLU A 768 13.10 -11.08 -42.83
C GLU A 768 11.96 -11.20 -41.79
N PRO A 769 10.98 -10.28 -41.76
CA PRO A 769 9.90 -10.31 -40.77
C PRO A 769 8.91 -11.46 -41.03
N GLU A 770 8.40 -12.05 -39.95
CA GLU A 770 7.31 -13.03 -40.03
C GLU A 770 5.98 -12.29 -40.24
N VAL A 771 5.33 -12.52 -41.38
CA VAL A 771 4.03 -11.92 -41.73
C VAL A 771 2.93 -12.56 -40.90
N VAL A 772 1.97 -11.76 -40.41
CA VAL A 772 0.72 -12.20 -39.76
C VAL A 772 0.30 -13.63 -40.12
N GLY A 773 0.40 -14.54 -39.16
CA GLY A 773 -0.12 -15.90 -39.28
C GLY A 773 -1.65 -15.95 -39.13
N ASP A 774 -2.23 -17.11 -39.43
CA ASP A 774 -3.65 -17.42 -39.13
C ASP A 774 -3.96 -17.46 -37.62
N ASP A 775 -2.95 -17.32 -36.75
CA ASP A 775 -3.03 -17.44 -35.29
C ASP A 775 -3.70 -16.26 -34.58
N ILE A 776 -3.80 -15.08 -35.22
CA ILE A 776 -4.49 -13.90 -34.65
C ILE A 776 -5.92 -13.70 -35.16
N LYS A 777 -6.32 -14.41 -36.23
CA LYS A 777 -7.65 -14.24 -36.82
C LYS A 777 -8.73 -14.68 -35.84
N GLY A 778 -9.67 -13.80 -35.53
CA GLY A 778 -10.78 -14.06 -34.61
C GLY A 778 -10.42 -13.98 -33.13
N VAL A 779 -9.22 -13.53 -32.77
CA VAL A 779 -8.86 -13.25 -31.37
C VAL A 779 -9.43 -11.90 -30.98
N VAL A 780 -10.30 -11.90 -29.97
CA VAL A 780 -10.87 -10.69 -29.36
C VAL A 780 -10.13 -10.40 -28.06
N PHE A 781 -9.53 -9.23 -27.99
CA PHE A 781 -8.95 -8.67 -26.78
C PHE A 781 -9.99 -7.84 -26.04
N GLU A 782 -9.97 -7.91 -24.71
CA GLU A 782 -10.89 -7.18 -23.84
C GLU A 782 -10.13 -6.64 -22.64
N ASP A 783 -10.32 -5.36 -22.34
CA ASP A 783 -9.90 -4.73 -21.09
C ASP A 783 -10.98 -3.75 -20.64
N ALA A 784 -10.90 -3.29 -19.39
CA ALA A 784 -11.87 -2.35 -18.84
C ALA A 784 -11.21 -1.32 -17.93
N TRP A 785 -11.88 -0.22 -17.65
CA TRP A 785 -11.46 0.70 -16.59
C TRP A 785 -12.68 1.27 -15.88
N PHE A 786 -12.45 1.78 -14.68
CA PHE A 786 -13.46 2.35 -13.80
C PHE A 786 -13.28 3.86 -13.71
N GLU A 787 -14.38 4.60 -13.69
CA GLU A 787 -14.41 6.04 -13.40
C GLU A 787 -15.60 6.38 -12.50
N ASP A 788 -15.34 7.20 -11.48
CA ASP A 788 -16.35 7.90 -10.70
C ASP A 788 -16.00 9.41 -10.69
N ASP A 789 -16.70 10.20 -9.88
CA ASP A 789 -16.44 11.63 -9.77
C ASP A 789 -15.11 11.99 -9.09
N GLY A 790 -14.37 11.04 -8.53
CA GLY A 790 -13.04 11.25 -7.96
C GLY A 790 -12.98 11.97 -6.62
N ILE A 791 -14.10 12.44 -6.05
CA ILE A 791 -14.08 13.34 -4.89
C ILE A 791 -15.18 13.07 -3.85
N SER A 792 -16.38 12.62 -4.23
CA SER A 792 -17.52 12.60 -3.31
C SER A 792 -17.46 11.45 -2.32
N ASN A 793 -17.74 11.70 -1.04
CA ASN A 793 -17.74 10.66 -0.01
C ASN A 793 -18.76 9.55 -0.34
N GLU A 794 -19.99 9.95 -0.60
CA GLU A 794 -21.03 9.09 -1.18
C GLU A 794 -20.92 9.16 -2.70
N VAL A 795 -20.55 8.05 -3.33
CA VAL A 795 -20.31 8.01 -4.77
C VAL A 795 -21.65 8.03 -5.53
N PRO A 796 -21.95 9.10 -6.31
CA PRO A 796 -23.24 9.21 -6.99
C PRO A 796 -23.42 8.13 -8.07
N ALA A 797 -22.34 7.86 -8.82
CA ALA A 797 -22.25 6.78 -9.79
C ALA A 797 -20.78 6.41 -10.03
N GLU A 798 -20.53 5.12 -10.26
CA GLU A 798 -19.29 4.60 -10.81
C GLU A 798 -19.61 3.90 -12.13
N TYR A 799 -18.79 4.13 -13.16
CA TYR A 799 -18.92 3.50 -14.46
C TYR A 799 -17.77 2.54 -14.71
N LYS A 800 -18.11 1.40 -15.33
CA LYS A 800 -17.14 0.51 -15.97
C LYS A 800 -17.23 0.71 -17.48
N PHE A 801 -16.10 1.06 -18.09
CA PHE A 801 -15.95 1.08 -19.54
C PHE A 801 -15.15 -0.12 -19.97
N THR A 802 -15.64 -0.85 -20.96
CA THR A 802 -15.00 -2.05 -21.52
C THR A 802 -14.64 -1.78 -22.97
N VAL A 803 -13.36 -1.93 -23.32
CA VAL A 803 -12.87 -1.86 -24.69
C VAL A 803 -12.61 -3.27 -25.19
N ARG A 804 -13.17 -3.58 -26.37
CA ARG A 804 -12.93 -4.83 -27.09
C ARG A 804 -12.31 -4.51 -28.42
N TYR A 805 -11.28 -5.25 -28.81
CA TYR A 805 -10.71 -5.10 -30.14
C TYR A 805 -10.25 -6.43 -30.75
N GLU A 806 -10.36 -6.50 -32.06
CA GLU A 806 -10.11 -7.70 -32.86
C GLU A 806 -9.32 -7.29 -34.11
N VAL A 807 -8.19 -7.97 -34.37
CA VAL A 807 -7.48 -7.80 -35.63
C VAL A 807 -8.24 -8.57 -36.72
N LEU A 808 -8.79 -7.85 -37.71
CA LEU A 808 -9.55 -8.47 -38.79
C LEU A 808 -8.63 -8.97 -39.91
N ASP A 809 -7.65 -8.15 -40.26
CA ASP A 809 -6.67 -8.42 -41.31
C ASP A 809 -5.46 -7.47 -41.18
N GLU A 810 -4.53 -7.55 -42.13
CA GLU A 810 -3.32 -6.72 -42.20
C GLU A 810 -3.59 -5.21 -42.32
N LYS A 811 -4.84 -4.79 -42.60
CA LYS A 811 -5.23 -3.39 -42.81
C LYS A 811 -6.23 -2.88 -41.78
N ARG A 812 -6.88 -3.74 -41.00
CA ARG A 812 -8.05 -3.34 -40.19
C ARG A 812 -8.06 -3.96 -38.80
N ILE A 813 -8.42 -3.13 -37.81
CA ILE A 813 -8.72 -3.52 -36.43
C ILE A 813 -10.17 -3.11 -36.13
N ARG A 814 -11.00 -4.04 -35.69
CA ARG A 814 -12.33 -3.72 -35.16
C ARG A 814 -12.20 -3.32 -33.70
N VAL A 815 -12.81 -2.22 -33.31
CA VAL A 815 -12.87 -1.80 -31.90
C VAL A 815 -14.34 -1.54 -31.51
N GLU A 816 -14.68 -1.87 -30.26
CA GLU A 816 -15.96 -1.59 -29.63
C GLU A 816 -15.72 -1.10 -28.21
N VAL A 817 -16.49 -0.11 -27.78
CA VAL A 817 -16.40 0.47 -26.44
C VAL A 817 -17.79 0.44 -25.82
N GLN A 818 -17.90 -0.20 -24.66
CA GLN A 818 -19.14 -0.36 -23.94
C GLN A 818 -19.04 0.30 -22.56
N GLY A 819 -19.96 1.20 -22.23
CA GLY A 819 -20.13 1.76 -20.89
C GLY A 819 -21.26 1.07 -20.14
N ALA A 820 -21.07 0.82 -18.85
CA ALA A 820 -22.09 0.32 -17.95
C ALA A 820 -21.96 0.99 -16.58
N VAL A 821 -23.10 1.23 -15.90
CA VAL A 821 -23.09 1.66 -14.50
C VAL A 821 -22.64 0.47 -13.64
N ALA A 822 -21.54 0.64 -12.91
CA ALA A 822 -21.01 -0.36 -11.99
C ALA A 822 -21.60 -0.23 -10.59
N GLU A 823 -21.83 1.00 -10.13
CA GLU A 823 -22.39 1.32 -8.82
C GLU A 823 -23.20 2.64 -8.90
N GLY A 824 -24.21 2.79 -8.03
CA GLY A 824 -24.97 4.02 -7.89
C GLY A 824 -26.01 4.26 -8.99
N ASN A 825 -26.38 5.52 -9.18
CA ASN A 825 -27.38 5.95 -10.15
C ASN A 825 -26.70 6.70 -11.29
N GLY A 826 -26.62 6.10 -12.48
CA GLY A 826 -25.96 6.70 -13.64
C GLY A 826 -26.51 8.08 -14.05
N ASP A 827 -27.73 8.44 -13.68
CA ASP A 827 -28.26 9.78 -13.98
C ASP A 827 -27.81 10.85 -12.97
N ALA A 828 -27.27 10.46 -11.81
CA ALA A 828 -26.76 11.38 -10.80
C ALA A 828 -25.38 11.96 -11.15
N TRP A 829 -24.55 11.23 -11.90
CA TRP A 829 -23.27 11.71 -12.42
C TRP A 829 -22.89 10.95 -13.69
N LYS A 830 -22.24 11.61 -14.64
CA LYS A 830 -21.68 11.03 -15.88
C LYS A 830 -20.31 11.65 -16.15
N PRO A 831 -19.33 10.90 -16.68
CA PRO A 831 -18.07 11.50 -17.11
C PRO A 831 -18.30 12.58 -18.17
N LEU A 832 -17.62 13.72 -18.05
CA LEU A 832 -17.85 14.88 -18.92
C LEU A 832 -17.53 14.61 -20.39
N TRP A 833 -16.57 13.72 -20.65
CA TRP A 833 -16.11 13.34 -21.99
C TRP A 833 -17.09 12.44 -22.75
N VAL A 834 -18.08 11.84 -22.07
CA VAL A 834 -18.82 10.70 -22.64
C VAL A 834 -19.69 11.05 -23.85
N GLY A 835 -20.14 12.31 -23.95
CA GLY A 835 -20.88 12.81 -25.10
C GLY A 835 -20.04 12.96 -26.38
N GLU A 836 -18.71 13.11 -26.23
CA GLU A 836 -17.75 13.28 -27.33
C GLU A 836 -17.16 11.94 -27.82
N GLY A 837 -17.59 10.83 -27.19
CA GLY A 837 -17.01 9.51 -27.41
C GLY A 837 -15.60 9.38 -26.82
N ILE A 838 -14.83 8.41 -27.33
CA ILE A 838 -13.44 8.23 -26.95
C ILE A 838 -12.51 8.29 -28.16
N ASP A 839 -11.26 8.66 -27.91
CA ASP A 839 -10.20 8.59 -28.92
C ASP A 839 -9.38 7.30 -28.71
N VAL A 840 -9.47 6.37 -29.64
CA VAL A 840 -8.60 5.18 -29.68
C VAL A 840 -7.26 5.57 -30.27
N LEU A 841 -6.18 5.33 -29.52
CA LEU A 841 -4.81 5.63 -29.91
C LEU A 841 -4.08 4.33 -30.22
N LEU A 842 -3.58 4.22 -31.46
CA LEU A 842 -2.77 3.09 -31.88
C LEU A 842 -1.28 3.30 -31.52
N PRO A 843 -0.49 2.22 -31.34
CA PRO A 843 0.95 2.32 -31.15
C PRO A 843 1.64 3.04 -32.32
N ILE A 844 2.82 3.61 -32.08
CA ILE A 844 3.59 4.24 -33.15
C ILE A 844 4.04 3.17 -34.15
N GLY A 845 3.87 3.43 -35.44
CA GLY A 845 4.14 2.47 -36.53
C GLY A 845 2.95 1.55 -36.87
N GLU A 846 1.83 1.65 -36.14
CA GLU A 846 0.62 0.92 -36.45
C GLU A 846 -0.21 1.63 -37.53
N GLU A 847 -0.30 1.01 -38.71
CA GLU A 847 -0.93 1.57 -39.91
C GLU A 847 -2.30 0.96 -40.23
N ARG A 848 -2.84 0.08 -39.38
CA ARG A 848 -4.19 -0.46 -39.58
C ARG A 848 -5.28 0.59 -39.29
N GLU A 849 -6.32 0.57 -40.11
CA GLU A 849 -7.55 1.36 -39.95
C GLU A 849 -8.42 0.79 -38.82
N VAL A 850 -8.96 1.66 -37.97
CA VAL A 850 -9.93 1.25 -36.95
C VAL A 850 -11.33 1.26 -37.55
N VAL A 851 -12.06 0.15 -37.41
CA VAL A 851 -13.44 0.02 -37.88
C VAL A 851 -14.39 -0.25 -36.71
N VAL A 852 -15.63 0.26 -36.80
CA VAL A 852 -16.68 0.03 -35.80
C VAL A 852 -17.74 -0.92 -36.36
N LYS A 853 -18.36 -1.72 -35.50
CA LYS A 853 -19.49 -2.57 -35.89
C LYS A 853 -20.72 -1.68 -36.19
N GLY A 854 -21.11 -1.57 -37.46
CA GLY A 854 -22.34 -0.89 -37.87
C GLY A 854 -22.23 0.62 -38.14
N GLY A 855 -21.01 1.18 -38.29
CA GLY A 855 -20.81 2.59 -38.62
C GLY A 855 -19.36 2.91 -39.05
N GLU A 856 -19.10 4.19 -39.36
CA GLU A 856 -17.76 4.70 -39.72
C GLU A 856 -17.04 5.22 -38.46
N ALA A 857 -15.81 4.74 -38.21
CA ALA A 857 -14.90 5.39 -37.27
C ALA A 857 -14.33 6.64 -37.95
N LYS A 858 -14.16 7.74 -37.22
CA LYS A 858 -13.59 8.97 -37.80
C LYS A 858 -12.11 9.08 -37.45
N GLU A 859 -11.25 8.91 -38.44
CA GLU A 859 -9.83 9.22 -38.29
C GLU A 859 -9.66 10.72 -38.01
N LYS A 860 -8.98 11.03 -36.91
CA LYS A 860 -8.51 12.37 -36.58
C LYS A 860 -7.10 12.55 -37.15
N ALA A 861 -6.65 13.80 -37.26
CA ALA A 861 -5.26 14.07 -37.59
C ALA A 861 -4.31 13.34 -36.62
N LEU A 862 -3.09 13.02 -37.08
CA LEU A 862 -2.05 12.41 -36.25
C LEU A 862 -1.97 13.13 -34.90
N GLY A 863 -2.09 12.37 -33.81
CA GLY A 863 -2.03 12.89 -32.45
C GLY A 863 -0.67 13.51 -32.14
N ALA A 864 -0.56 14.21 -31.01
CA ALA A 864 0.63 14.96 -30.61
C ALA A 864 1.95 14.15 -30.53
N ARG A 865 1.86 12.81 -30.49
CA ARG A 865 3.01 11.88 -30.50
C ARG A 865 3.20 11.14 -31.84
N GLY A 866 2.57 11.61 -32.92
CA GLY A 866 2.63 10.96 -34.24
C GLY A 866 1.84 9.66 -34.33
N ARG A 867 0.85 9.46 -33.45
CA ARG A 867 -0.01 8.27 -33.41
C ARG A 867 -1.28 8.49 -34.23
N ARG A 868 -1.78 7.43 -34.88
CA ARG A 868 -3.11 7.46 -35.49
C ARG A 868 -4.18 7.45 -34.41
N VAL A 869 -5.19 8.29 -34.59
CA VAL A 869 -6.25 8.52 -33.60
C VAL A 869 -7.60 8.36 -34.27
N TRP A 870 -8.47 7.57 -33.64
CA TRP A 870 -9.79 7.27 -34.15
C TRP A 870 -10.83 7.61 -33.10
N ASN A 871 -11.76 8.50 -33.43
CA ASN A 871 -12.86 8.82 -32.52
C ASN A 871 -14.00 7.81 -32.69
N MET A 872 -14.51 7.32 -31.56
CA MET A 872 -15.50 6.25 -31.51
C MET A 872 -16.59 6.55 -30.48
N PRO A 873 -17.86 6.19 -30.75
CA PRO A 873 -18.93 6.31 -29.78
C PRO A 873 -18.79 5.29 -28.64
N VAL A 874 -19.38 5.62 -27.49
CA VAL A 874 -19.56 4.68 -26.37
C VAL A 874 -20.95 4.05 -26.50
N ASN A 875 -21.01 2.73 -26.61
CA ASN A 875 -22.25 1.97 -26.57
C ASN A 875 -22.66 1.75 -25.11
N TRP A 876 -23.93 1.94 -24.77
CA TRP A 876 -24.42 1.77 -23.40
C TRP A 876 -25.11 0.42 -23.21
N ALA A 877 -24.76 -0.27 -22.13
CA ALA A 877 -25.31 -1.58 -21.75
C ALA A 877 -26.62 -1.46 -20.97
#